data_AF-A0A6L8I8B0-F1
#
_entry.id   AF-A0A6L8I8B0-F1
#
_cell.length_a   1.000
_cell.length_b   1.000
_cell.length_c   1.000
_cell.angle_alpha   90.00
_cell.angle_beta   90.00
_cell.angle_gamma   90.00
#
_symmetry.space_group_name_H-M   'P 1'
#
loop_
_entity.id
_entity.type
_entity.pdbx_description
1 polymer ?
#
loop_
_entity_poly.entity_id
_entity_poly.type
_entity_poly.pdbx_seq_one_letter_code
_entity_poly.pdbx_strand_id
1 'polypeptide(L)'
;MQAVPVEGRGEPVILRSRDRVTAWLIRPAEREDLVSGTAHGVVSVTLQPASGRMVLPDPLGRVREEFTVPRGTARAYEVAKGEYIQVIDLEGQQCSDFQAIRVRGLDRDEELAIDSTATRSMVRRAYPGPGLFDKFYDASLAPLLQVIQDSCGRHDTFGMACTARGYEERGFPGHVNCSDNMSLALSPFGVAPRVAWPAVNFFWNTWIDPHHQIQTEESHSRAGDFVVMKALDDLVCTSTACPDDIDPINGWNPTDILVRFYGADSVVRRAVAYRPKEDGPMSMSQTSAFHPRLEPLTNAFAPARDLWSPVSFPAHGTLGEYWACRTAVTVQDMSGLRKFDVIGPDAERLLQSAMTRDIARLPVWRGTYSLICDETGQVIDDGTLFRMAPQLFRWCCGSEESGRWLTRLAEKSGWQVRIHDLGGALPNLAVQGPMSRDLLHDIVFTQPHVPSLEQMRWFGATVARLHDREGAPFFLTRTGYTGELGYEIFCSASDAIAVWDALAEAGRAYGLVPMGSDALETMRIEAGFAAPGSEFAPGIDALEAGLGFAVDMDKSSFVGRAALERNGASMRRVLKGLLFECDDVPAHGSPVYDGERQVGVVTSATRSPTLERAIALARISVEHAADDTVLEAGQLDGRMKRLTGKVTSIPFVDPKRERARA
;
A
#
# COMPACT_ATOMS: atom_id res chain seq x y z
N MET A 1 -30.20 -13.49 -41.12
CA MET A 1 -31.12 -13.16 -40.01
C MET A 1 -31.44 -11.68 -40.13
N GLN A 2 -32.71 -11.28 -40.04
CA GLN A 2 -33.08 -9.88 -39.82
C GLN A 2 -33.45 -9.76 -38.35
N ALA A 3 -32.82 -8.83 -37.64
CA ALA A 3 -33.19 -8.45 -36.29
C ALA A 3 -34.04 -7.18 -36.36
N VAL A 4 -35.17 -7.18 -35.66
CA VAL A 4 -35.96 -5.97 -35.39
C VAL A 4 -35.74 -5.64 -33.92
N PRO A 5 -35.37 -4.40 -33.57
CA PRO A 5 -35.16 -4.03 -32.18
C PRO A 5 -36.51 -3.67 -31.53
N VAL A 6 -36.77 -4.23 -30.35
CA VAL A 6 -37.82 -3.79 -29.42
C VAL A 6 -37.22 -3.83 -28.01
N GLU A 7 -37.37 -2.73 -27.27
CA GLU A 7 -36.80 -2.51 -25.93
C GLU A 7 -37.66 -3.14 -24.82
N GLY A 8 -37.03 -3.80 -23.84
CA GLY A 8 -37.66 -4.23 -22.59
C GLY A 8 -37.02 -5.47 -21.93
N ARG A 9 -36.70 -5.40 -20.63
CA ARG A 9 -36.11 -6.50 -19.84
C ARG A 9 -37.04 -7.73 -19.82
N GLY A 10 -36.50 -8.89 -20.21
CA GLY A 10 -37.10 -10.20 -19.97
C GLY A 10 -37.82 -10.87 -21.14
N GLU A 11 -37.82 -10.29 -22.35
CA GLU A 11 -38.49 -10.93 -23.50
C GLU A 11 -37.58 -11.92 -24.28
N PRO A 12 -38.13 -13.05 -24.73
CA PRO A 12 -37.37 -14.10 -25.39
C PRO A 12 -36.80 -13.64 -26.74
N VAL A 13 -35.51 -13.85 -26.96
CA VAL A 13 -34.91 -13.70 -28.29
C VAL A 13 -35.30 -14.90 -29.15
N ILE A 14 -36.31 -14.73 -30.00
CA ILE A 14 -36.80 -15.80 -30.89
C ILE A 14 -35.98 -15.81 -32.18
N LEU A 15 -35.09 -16.79 -32.31
CA LEU A 15 -34.31 -17.03 -33.52
C LEU A 15 -34.96 -18.14 -34.35
N ARG A 16 -35.33 -17.84 -35.60
CA ARG A 16 -35.89 -18.82 -36.54
C ARG A 16 -34.86 -19.18 -37.60
N SER A 17 -34.42 -20.43 -37.62
CA SER A 17 -33.60 -20.97 -38.71
C SER A 17 -34.47 -21.62 -39.79
N ARG A 18 -34.04 -21.51 -41.05
CA ARG A 18 -34.65 -22.23 -42.18
C ARG A 18 -34.05 -23.62 -42.39
N ASP A 19 -32.84 -23.85 -41.87
CA ASP A 19 -32.11 -25.11 -41.95
C ASP A 19 -31.70 -25.62 -40.55
N ARG A 20 -31.25 -26.87 -40.48
CA ARG A 20 -30.73 -27.44 -39.22
C ARG A 20 -29.41 -26.76 -38.86
N VAL A 21 -29.37 -26.07 -37.72
CA VAL A 21 -28.21 -25.30 -37.26
C VAL A 21 -27.77 -25.74 -35.86
N THR A 22 -26.50 -25.48 -35.54
CA THR A 22 -26.00 -25.51 -34.17
C THR A 22 -25.88 -24.06 -33.70
N ALA A 23 -26.60 -23.69 -32.65
CA ALA A 23 -26.54 -22.34 -32.08
C ALA A 23 -25.67 -22.36 -30.82
N TRP A 24 -24.78 -21.38 -30.69
CA TRP A 24 -23.93 -21.17 -29.53
C TRP A 24 -24.34 -19.86 -28.86
N LEU A 25 -24.75 -19.90 -27.59
CA LEU A 25 -24.79 -18.71 -26.75
C LEU A 25 -23.52 -18.70 -25.89
N ILE A 26 -22.77 -17.60 -25.94
CA ILE A 26 -21.49 -17.47 -25.25
C ILE A 26 -21.62 -16.32 -24.23
N ARG A 27 -21.38 -16.64 -22.95
CA ARG A 27 -21.19 -15.69 -21.86
C ARG A 27 -19.90 -16.09 -21.13
N PRO A 28 -19.07 -15.14 -20.66
CA PRO A 28 -17.98 -15.45 -19.74
C PRO A 28 -18.57 -16.06 -18.45
N ALA A 29 -18.14 -17.26 -18.09
CA ALA A 29 -18.54 -17.96 -16.87
C ALA A 29 -17.42 -18.88 -16.39
N GLU A 30 -17.40 -19.17 -15.09
CA GLU A 30 -16.45 -20.11 -14.51
C GLU A 30 -16.83 -21.55 -14.84
N ARG A 31 -15.84 -22.46 -14.85
CA ARG A 31 -16.05 -23.87 -15.26
C ARG A 31 -17.05 -24.61 -14.37
N GLU A 32 -17.23 -24.13 -13.15
CA GLU A 32 -18.09 -24.69 -12.11
C GLU A 32 -19.59 -24.38 -12.37
N ASP A 33 -19.88 -23.32 -13.14
CA ASP A 33 -21.23 -22.89 -13.49
C ASP A 33 -21.80 -23.63 -14.72
N LEU A 34 -21.03 -24.55 -15.31
CA LEU A 34 -21.39 -25.31 -16.50
C LEU A 34 -22.28 -26.51 -16.13
N VAL A 35 -23.59 -26.38 -16.33
CA VAL A 35 -24.53 -27.50 -16.27
C VAL A 35 -24.68 -28.10 -17.67
N SER A 36 -24.36 -29.38 -17.85
CA SER A 36 -24.58 -30.10 -19.11
C SER A 36 -25.90 -30.87 -19.10
N GLY A 37 -26.63 -30.85 -20.21
CA GLY A 37 -27.89 -31.57 -20.38
C GLY A 37 -28.39 -31.55 -21.83
N THR A 38 -29.27 -32.49 -22.17
CA THR A 38 -29.93 -32.59 -23.48
C THR A 38 -31.44 -32.46 -23.32
N ALA A 39 -32.06 -31.58 -24.11
CA ALA A 39 -33.51 -31.41 -24.17
C ALA A 39 -33.98 -31.40 -25.63
N HIS A 40 -35.16 -31.97 -25.90
CA HIS A 40 -35.83 -31.89 -27.20
C HIS A 40 -37.03 -30.96 -27.09
N GLY A 41 -37.02 -29.82 -27.80
CA GLY A 41 -38.10 -28.82 -27.80
C GLY A 41 -37.59 -27.40 -27.53
N VAL A 42 -38.44 -26.55 -26.94
CA VAL A 42 -38.09 -25.18 -26.52
C VAL A 42 -37.15 -25.25 -25.33
N VAL A 43 -35.92 -24.77 -25.50
CA VAL A 43 -34.94 -24.61 -24.40
C VAL A 43 -35.16 -23.23 -23.78
N SER A 44 -35.65 -23.19 -22.54
CA SER A 44 -35.67 -21.96 -21.75
C SER A 44 -34.41 -21.89 -20.90
N VAL A 45 -33.59 -20.88 -21.13
CA VAL A 45 -32.45 -20.55 -20.27
C VAL A 45 -32.91 -19.45 -19.33
N THR A 46 -33.20 -19.81 -18.08
CA THR A 46 -33.53 -18.83 -17.05
C THR A 46 -32.23 -18.41 -16.39
N LEU A 47 -31.90 -17.11 -16.48
CA LEU A 47 -30.89 -16.52 -15.61
C LEU A 47 -31.50 -16.46 -14.21
N GLN A 48 -31.17 -17.42 -13.36
CA GLN A 48 -31.24 -17.18 -11.92
C GLN A 48 -30.05 -16.28 -11.60
N PRO A 49 -30.27 -15.06 -11.06
CA PRO A 49 -29.21 -14.42 -10.30
C PRO A 49 -28.73 -15.49 -9.32
N ALA A 50 -27.41 -15.73 -9.26
CA ALA A 50 -26.88 -16.39 -8.09
C ALA A 50 -27.53 -15.68 -6.91
N SER A 51 -28.12 -16.42 -5.96
CA SER A 51 -28.40 -15.84 -4.66
C SER A 51 -27.03 -15.48 -4.10
N GLY A 52 -26.52 -14.32 -4.52
CA GLY A 52 -25.24 -13.80 -4.14
C GLY A 52 -25.30 -13.82 -2.63
N ARG A 53 -24.48 -14.68 -2.03
CA ARG A 53 -24.38 -14.72 -0.60
C ARG A 53 -23.87 -13.33 -0.25
N MET A 54 -24.76 -12.46 0.22
CA MET A 54 -24.46 -11.07 0.52
C MET A 54 -23.24 -11.08 1.44
N VAL A 55 -22.09 -10.64 0.91
CA VAL A 55 -20.82 -10.72 1.63
C VAL A 55 -20.80 -9.56 2.60
N LEU A 56 -21.49 -9.72 3.72
CA LEU A 56 -21.43 -8.75 4.80
C LEU A 56 -20.12 -8.94 5.58
N PRO A 57 -19.38 -7.86 5.86
CA PRO A 57 -18.27 -7.93 6.79
C PRO A 57 -18.79 -8.33 8.19
N ASP A 58 -18.00 -9.13 8.90
CA ASP A 58 -18.28 -9.47 10.30
C ASP A 58 -18.45 -8.19 11.13
N PRO A 59 -19.41 -8.15 12.07
CA PRO A 59 -19.56 -7.03 12.98
C PRO A 59 -18.26 -6.73 13.75
N LEU A 60 -17.84 -5.47 13.73
CA LEU A 60 -16.60 -5.00 14.38
C LEU A 60 -16.72 -4.77 15.89
N GLY A 61 -17.95 -4.88 16.42
CA GLY A 61 -18.29 -4.57 17.79
C GLY A 61 -19.75 -4.89 18.08
N ARG A 62 -20.28 -4.30 19.16
CA ARG A 62 -21.68 -4.51 19.56
C ARG A 62 -22.60 -3.70 18.63
N VAL A 63 -23.28 -4.40 17.72
CA VAL A 63 -24.25 -3.79 16.81
C VAL A 63 -25.43 -3.23 17.61
N ARG A 64 -25.70 -1.94 17.44
CA ARG A 64 -26.87 -1.25 18.01
C ARG A 64 -28.09 -1.42 17.10
N GLU A 65 -27.88 -1.17 15.83
CA GLU A 65 -28.89 -1.18 14.77
C GLU A 65 -28.18 -1.39 13.44
N GLU A 66 -28.86 -1.98 12.47
CA GLU A 66 -28.47 -1.95 11.06
C GLU A 66 -29.71 -1.85 10.18
N PHE A 67 -29.59 -1.18 9.04
CA PHE A 67 -30.66 -1.10 8.06
C PHE A 67 -30.10 -0.92 6.64
N THR A 68 -30.90 -1.34 5.67
CA THR A 68 -30.61 -1.12 4.25
C THR A 68 -31.23 0.20 3.79
N VAL A 69 -30.48 0.96 3.00
CA VAL A 69 -30.95 2.10 2.19
C VAL A 69 -31.20 1.56 0.78
N PRO A 70 -32.47 1.41 0.35
CA PRO A 70 -32.77 0.91 -0.97
C PRO A 70 -32.19 1.81 -2.07
N ARG A 71 -31.80 1.23 -3.20
CA ARG A 71 -31.30 1.95 -4.38
C ARG A 71 -32.20 3.13 -4.73
N GLY A 72 -31.58 4.27 -5.04
CA GLY A 72 -32.27 5.51 -5.41
C GLY A 72 -33.06 6.17 -4.29
N THR A 73 -32.74 5.87 -3.02
CA THR A 73 -33.35 6.51 -1.85
C THR A 73 -32.31 7.07 -0.89
N ALA A 74 -32.77 7.75 0.16
CA ALA A 74 -31.93 8.19 1.28
C ALA A 74 -32.61 7.89 2.61
N ARG A 75 -31.80 7.75 3.66
CA ARG A 75 -32.28 7.68 5.04
C ARG A 75 -31.42 8.55 5.94
N ALA A 76 -32.08 9.38 6.74
CA ALA A 76 -31.46 10.17 7.79
C ALA A 76 -31.65 9.51 9.16
N TYR A 77 -30.70 9.72 10.07
CA TYR A 77 -30.62 9.01 11.34
C TYR A 77 -29.74 9.77 12.34
N GLU A 78 -30.02 9.58 13.63
CA GLU A 78 -29.23 10.17 14.73
C GLU A 78 -28.11 9.24 15.18
N VAL A 79 -26.96 9.86 15.48
CA VAL A 79 -25.76 9.19 15.98
C VAL A 79 -25.24 9.98 17.17
N ALA A 80 -25.21 9.34 18.33
CA ALA A 80 -24.71 9.96 19.54
C ALA A 80 -23.18 10.01 19.51
N LYS A 81 -22.62 11.01 20.19
CA LYS A 81 -21.18 11.15 20.36
C LYS A 81 -20.54 9.86 20.87
N GLY A 82 -19.51 9.41 20.19
CA GLY A 82 -18.73 8.22 20.54
C GLY A 82 -19.21 6.93 19.87
N GLU A 83 -20.41 6.89 19.30
CA GLU A 83 -20.90 5.76 18.49
C GLU A 83 -20.17 5.70 17.14
N TYR A 84 -20.30 4.54 16.49
CA TYR A 84 -19.68 4.28 15.20
C TYR A 84 -20.74 4.03 14.13
N ILE A 85 -20.49 4.53 12.92
CA ILE A 85 -21.29 4.33 11.72
C ILE A 85 -20.43 3.54 10.73
N GLN A 86 -20.97 2.47 10.16
CA GLN A 86 -20.36 1.72 9.08
C GLN A 86 -21.28 1.76 7.86
N VAL A 87 -20.81 2.38 6.77
CA VAL A 87 -21.48 2.41 5.47
C VAL A 87 -20.87 1.32 4.62
N ILE A 88 -21.69 0.36 4.16
CA ILE A 88 -21.26 -0.87 3.48
C ILE A 88 -21.90 -0.92 2.09
N ASP A 89 -21.07 -1.09 1.09
CA ASP A 89 -21.49 -1.44 -0.27
C ASP A 89 -21.77 -2.94 -0.35
N LEU A 90 -23.03 -3.30 -0.61
CA LEU A 90 -23.49 -4.69 -0.52
C LEU A 90 -23.05 -5.55 -1.71
N GLU A 91 -23.10 -4.97 -2.92
CA GLU A 91 -22.87 -5.68 -4.17
C GLU A 91 -21.58 -5.24 -4.88
N GLY A 92 -20.95 -4.17 -4.40
CA GLY A 92 -19.83 -3.53 -5.06
C GLY A 92 -20.30 -2.44 -6.02
N GLN A 93 -19.38 -1.53 -6.31
CA GLN A 93 -19.55 -0.39 -7.20
C GLN A 93 -20.63 0.62 -6.80
N GLN A 94 -21.39 0.44 -5.72
CA GLN A 94 -22.44 1.37 -5.33
C GLN A 94 -21.87 2.57 -4.56
N CYS A 95 -22.12 3.78 -5.08
CA CYS A 95 -21.79 5.02 -4.40
C CYS A 95 -22.83 5.38 -3.33
N SER A 96 -22.37 6.00 -2.24
CA SER A 96 -23.23 6.51 -1.18
C SER A 96 -22.85 7.95 -0.85
N ASP A 97 -23.74 8.89 -1.16
CA ASP A 97 -23.62 10.28 -0.73
C ASP A 97 -23.97 10.36 0.76
N PHE A 98 -23.09 10.98 1.52
CA PHE A 98 -23.15 11.07 2.96
C PHE A 98 -22.99 12.50 3.45
N GLN A 99 -23.76 12.86 4.48
CA GLN A 99 -23.64 14.13 5.17
C GLN A 99 -23.94 13.97 6.66
N ALA A 100 -23.32 14.79 7.50
CA ALA A 100 -23.52 14.81 8.95
C ALA A 100 -23.62 16.25 9.45
N ILE A 101 -24.57 16.52 10.33
CA ILE A 101 -24.91 17.85 10.85
C ILE A 101 -24.97 17.78 12.37
N ARG A 102 -24.39 18.75 13.08
CA ARG A 102 -24.49 18.80 14.55
C ARG A 102 -25.90 19.07 15.02
N VAL A 103 -26.39 18.24 15.93
CA VAL A 103 -27.71 18.42 16.59
C VAL A 103 -27.78 19.77 17.30
N ARG A 104 -26.75 20.14 18.06
CA ARG A 104 -26.71 21.41 18.79
C ARG A 104 -26.77 22.67 17.92
N GLY A 105 -26.36 22.54 16.65
CA GLY A 105 -26.49 23.62 15.68
C GLY A 105 -27.95 23.76 15.24
N LEU A 106 -28.60 22.63 14.94
CA LEU A 106 -30.01 22.59 14.53
C LEU A 106 -30.94 23.21 15.59
N ASP A 107 -30.67 23.00 16.88
CA ASP A 107 -31.41 23.65 17.99
C ASP A 107 -31.36 25.20 17.95
N ARG A 108 -30.44 25.78 17.18
CA ARG A 108 -30.23 27.22 17.03
C ARG A 108 -30.44 27.71 15.59
N ASP A 109 -31.08 26.90 14.74
CA ASP A 109 -31.22 27.14 13.30
C ASP A 109 -29.86 27.32 12.57
N GLU A 110 -28.80 26.67 13.08
CA GLU A 110 -27.46 26.66 12.50
C GLU A 110 -27.10 25.28 11.93
N GLU A 111 -27.05 25.16 10.61
CA GLU A 111 -26.71 23.89 9.95
C GLU A 111 -25.20 23.69 9.83
N LEU A 112 -24.58 23.26 10.93
CA LEU A 112 -23.15 22.92 11.01
C LEU A 112 -22.88 21.53 10.42
N ALA A 113 -22.96 21.44 9.10
CA ALA A 113 -22.73 20.24 8.30
C ALA A 113 -21.24 20.01 7.97
N ILE A 114 -20.87 18.83 7.46
CA ILE A 114 -19.55 18.59 6.87
C ILE A 114 -19.32 19.60 5.76
N ASP A 115 -18.19 20.29 5.83
CA ASP A 115 -17.68 21.18 4.80
C ASP A 115 -16.44 20.56 4.17
N SER A 116 -16.54 20.20 2.89
CA SER A 116 -15.46 19.54 2.16
C SER A 116 -14.23 20.45 1.97
N THR A 117 -14.42 21.77 1.90
CA THR A 117 -13.32 22.74 1.75
C THR A 117 -12.52 22.87 3.05
N ALA A 118 -13.21 23.05 4.17
CA ALA A 118 -12.65 23.02 5.51
C ALA A 118 -11.92 21.70 5.75
N THR A 119 -12.59 20.59 5.45
CA THR A 119 -12.02 19.25 5.62
C THR A 119 -10.72 19.10 4.84
N ARG A 120 -10.71 19.31 3.52
CA ARG A 120 -9.50 19.19 2.69
C ARG A 120 -8.37 20.11 3.14
N SER A 121 -8.70 21.31 3.60
CA SER A 121 -7.72 22.28 4.11
C SER A 121 -7.04 21.79 5.39
N MET A 122 -7.81 21.19 6.30
CA MET A 122 -7.32 20.68 7.58
C MET A 122 -6.52 19.38 7.43
N VAL A 123 -6.96 18.47 6.55
CA VAL A 123 -6.33 17.16 6.35
C VAL A 123 -5.22 17.16 5.30
N ARG A 124 -5.11 18.23 4.49
CA ARG A 124 -4.18 18.37 3.36
C ARG A 124 -4.22 17.18 2.39
N ARG A 125 -5.40 16.60 2.22
CA ARG A 125 -5.72 15.47 1.33
C ARG A 125 -7.07 15.69 0.68
N ALA A 126 -7.35 14.95 -0.39
CA ALA A 126 -8.65 14.96 -1.06
C ALA A 126 -9.80 14.56 -0.12
N TYR A 127 -9.54 13.69 0.85
CA TYR A 127 -10.47 13.28 1.90
C TYR A 127 -9.71 12.73 3.10
N PRO A 128 -10.35 12.65 4.28
CA PRO A 128 -9.78 11.99 5.44
C PRO A 128 -9.67 10.47 5.23
N GLY A 129 -8.67 9.85 5.83
CA GLY A 129 -8.54 8.40 5.88
C GLY A 129 -8.01 7.94 7.24
N PRO A 130 -8.07 6.64 7.58
CA PRO A 130 -7.65 6.14 8.89
C PRO A 130 -6.25 6.63 9.24
N GLY A 131 -6.18 7.55 10.20
CA GLY A 131 -4.95 8.29 10.44
C GLY A 131 -4.63 9.48 11.30
N LEU A 132 -3.45 10.07 11.06
CA LEU A 132 -3.19 11.42 11.56
C LEU A 132 -4.17 12.44 10.97
N PHE A 133 -4.64 12.19 9.74
CA PHE A 133 -5.51 13.07 8.96
C PHE A 133 -6.87 12.42 8.73
N ASP A 134 -7.58 12.12 9.81
CA ASP A 134 -8.73 11.21 9.85
C ASP A 134 -10.09 11.86 10.11
N LYS A 135 -10.20 13.18 10.13
CA LYS A 135 -11.44 13.86 10.55
C LYS A 135 -12.13 14.61 9.41
N PHE A 136 -13.46 14.53 9.40
CA PHE A 136 -14.32 15.47 8.70
C PHE A 136 -14.62 16.67 9.60
N TYR A 137 -14.63 17.87 9.01
CA TYR A 137 -14.81 19.14 9.70
C TYR A 137 -16.00 19.91 9.14
N ASP A 138 -16.62 20.74 9.97
CA ASP A 138 -17.60 21.73 9.52
C ASP A 138 -16.94 23.05 9.07
N ALA A 139 -17.77 24.00 8.64
CA ALA A 139 -17.33 25.34 8.22
C ALA A 139 -16.67 26.17 9.34
N SER A 140 -16.83 25.78 10.61
CA SER A 140 -16.16 26.38 11.76
C SER A 140 -14.83 25.70 12.12
N LEU A 141 -14.37 24.75 11.29
CA LEU A 141 -13.16 23.94 11.49
C LEU A 141 -13.24 23.03 12.72
N ALA A 142 -14.45 22.74 13.20
CA ALA A 142 -14.64 21.85 14.32
C ALA A 142 -14.95 20.42 13.80
N PRO A 143 -14.33 19.38 14.39
CA PRO A 143 -14.46 18.02 13.87
C PRO A 143 -15.85 17.42 14.16
N LEU A 144 -16.35 16.60 13.23
CA LEU A 144 -17.65 15.93 13.31
C LEU A 144 -17.49 14.41 13.42
N LEU A 145 -16.70 13.84 12.52
CA LEU A 145 -16.50 12.40 12.38
C LEU A 145 -15.01 12.09 12.29
N GLN A 146 -14.63 10.93 12.80
CA GLN A 146 -13.28 10.37 12.68
C GLN A 146 -13.34 9.06 11.89
N VAL A 147 -12.65 8.97 10.76
CA VAL A 147 -12.54 7.75 9.94
C VAL A 147 -11.63 6.75 10.66
N ILE A 148 -12.19 5.59 11.00
CA ILE A 148 -11.52 4.52 11.76
C ILE A 148 -11.07 3.40 10.83
N GLN A 149 -11.93 2.99 9.89
CA GLN A 149 -11.59 2.01 8.86
C GLN A 149 -12.09 2.46 7.50
N ASP A 150 -11.32 2.16 6.47
CA ASP A 150 -11.69 2.37 5.06
C ASP A 150 -11.13 1.21 4.25
N SER A 151 -12.04 0.47 3.60
CA SER A 151 -11.70 -0.72 2.83
C SER A 151 -11.60 -0.48 1.31
N CYS A 152 -12.08 0.67 0.84
CA CYS A 152 -12.06 1.04 -0.57
C CYS A 152 -10.87 1.95 -0.89
N GLY A 153 -10.59 2.92 -0.01
CA GLY A 153 -9.48 3.86 -0.18
C GLY A 153 -9.66 4.87 -1.31
N ARG A 154 -10.87 4.98 -1.88
CA ARG A 154 -11.19 5.87 -2.99
C ARG A 154 -12.60 6.46 -2.84
N HIS A 155 -12.64 7.78 -2.63
CA HIS A 155 -13.85 8.54 -2.35
C HIS A 155 -13.80 9.91 -3.03
N ASP A 156 -14.97 10.54 -3.17
CA ASP A 156 -15.07 11.90 -3.66
C ASP A 156 -15.52 12.88 -2.57
N THR A 157 -14.87 14.05 -2.54
CA THR A 157 -15.36 15.23 -1.81
C THR A 157 -15.31 16.50 -2.67
N PHE A 158 -15.00 16.36 -3.97
CA PHE A 158 -14.92 17.48 -4.91
C PHE A 158 -16.29 17.80 -5.50
N GLY A 159 -17.05 16.75 -5.83
CA GLY A 159 -18.37 16.83 -6.44
C GLY A 159 -19.48 17.07 -5.43
N MET A 160 -20.64 17.41 -5.97
CA MET A 160 -21.91 17.44 -5.23
C MET A 160 -22.59 16.08 -5.37
N ALA A 161 -23.50 15.76 -4.47
CA ALA A 161 -24.45 14.69 -4.69
C ALA A 161 -25.23 14.94 -5.99
N CYS A 162 -25.66 13.88 -6.69
CA CYS A 162 -26.37 14.06 -7.95
C CYS A 162 -27.64 14.92 -7.77
N THR A 163 -28.01 15.67 -8.81
CA THR A 163 -29.05 16.71 -8.76
C THR A 163 -30.04 16.56 -9.91
N ALA A 164 -31.28 16.97 -9.70
CA ALA A 164 -32.29 17.04 -10.77
C ALA A 164 -31.77 17.86 -11.97
N ARG A 165 -31.18 19.03 -11.69
CA ARG A 165 -30.64 19.93 -12.71
C ARG A 165 -29.53 19.27 -13.54
N GLY A 166 -28.62 18.54 -12.89
CA GLY A 166 -27.54 17.84 -13.58
C GLY A 166 -28.04 16.72 -14.50
N TYR A 167 -29.15 16.06 -14.15
CA TYR A 167 -29.80 15.09 -15.05
C TYR A 167 -30.54 15.78 -16.20
N GLU A 168 -31.30 16.84 -15.92
CA GLU A 168 -32.01 17.62 -16.95
C GLU A 168 -31.07 18.14 -18.04
N GLU A 169 -29.92 18.70 -17.67
CA GLU A 169 -28.93 19.23 -18.62
C GLU A 169 -28.25 18.14 -19.46
N ARG A 170 -28.22 16.89 -18.95
CA ARG A 170 -27.77 15.70 -19.68
C ARG A 170 -28.88 15.04 -20.53
N GLY A 171 -30.11 15.57 -20.48
CA GLY A 171 -31.25 15.06 -21.26
C GLY A 171 -32.14 14.05 -20.54
N PHE A 172 -32.04 13.94 -19.21
CA PHE A 172 -32.79 13.00 -18.37
C PHE A 172 -33.71 13.73 -17.37
N PRO A 173 -34.72 14.50 -17.84
CA PRO A 173 -35.62 15.21 -16.94
C PRO A 173 -36.45 14.24 -16.08
N GLY A 174 -36.62 14.57 -14.79
CA GLY A 174 -37.39 13.76 -13.84
C GLY A 174 -36.64 12.56 -13.26
N HIS A 175 -35.35 12.41 -13.56
CA HIS A 175 -34.51 11.38 -12.95
C HIS A 175 -34.40 11.57 -11.43
N VAL A 176 -34.52 10.49 -10.68
CA VAL A 176 -34.35 10.50 -9.21
C VAL A 176 -32.92 10.90 -8.87
N ASN A 177 -32.72 11.66 -7.80
CA ASN A 177 -31.39 12.15 -7.44
C ASN A 177 -31.19 12.22 -5.92
N CYS A 178 -29.93 12.18 -5.53
CA CYS A 178 -29.52 12.15 -4.13
C CYS A 178 -29.79 13.45 -3.40
N SER A 179 -29.66 14.60 -4.06
CA SER A 179 -29.88 15.89 -3.39
C SER A 179 -31.34 16.08 -2.94
N ASP A 180 -32.30 15.69 -3.78
CA ASP A 180 -33.72 15.72 -3.42
C ASP A 180 -34.02 14.66 -2.35
N ASN A 181 -33.49 13.44 -2.51
CA ASN A 181 -33.67 12.36 -1.54
C ASN A 181 -33.13 12.75 -0.14
N MET A 182 -31.94 13.35 -0.07
CA MET A 182 -31.35 13.84 1.19
C MET A 182 -32.21 14.94 1.81
N SER A 183 -32.66 15.91 1.01
CA SER A 183 -33.54 16.99 1.49
C SER A 183 -34.83 16.45 2.09
N LEU A 184 -35.46 15.46 1.44
CA LEU A 184 -36.65 14.79 1.96
C LEU A 184 -36.36 14.00 3.25
N ALA A 185 -35.26 13.26 3.29
CA ALA A 185 -34.88 12.45 4.44
C ALA A 185 -34.52 13.29 5.67
N LEU A 186 -33.88 14.45 5.48
CA LEU A 186 -33.44 15.35 6.56
C LEU A 186 -34.53 16.33 7.03
N SER A 187 -35.60 16.55 6.25
CA SER A 187 -36.71 17.45 6.60
C SER A 187 -37.32 17.21 7.99
N PRO A 188 -37.54 15.95 8.46
CA PRO A 188 -38.03 15.68 9.82
C PRO A 188 -37.12 16.19 10.95
N PHE A 189 -35.85 16.47 10.66
CA PHE A 189 -34.87 17.01 11.61
C PHE A 189 -34.75 18.54 11.55
N GLY A 190 -35.64 19.22 10.82
CA GLY A 190 -35.64 20.69 10.71
C GLY A 190 -34.56 21.25 9.77
N VAL A 191 -33.92 20.41 8.97
CA VAL A 191 -32.87 20.80 8.02
C VAL A 191 -33.49 21.37 6.75
N ALA A 192 -33.01 22.53 6.29
CA ALA A 192 -33.51 23.18 5.09
C ALA A 192 -33.18 22.35 3.82
N PRO A 193 -34.11 22.24 2.87
CA PRO A 193 -33.87 21.54 1.61
C PRO A 193 -32.83 22.27 0.76
N ARG A 194 -32.02 21.52 0.01
CA ARG A 194 -31.02 22.05 -0.92
C ARG A 194 -31.18 21.42 -2.29
N VAL A 195 -31.03 22.25 -3.32
CA VAL A 195 -31.03 21.80 -4.72
C VAL A 195 -29.80 20.95 -5.05
N ALA A 196 -28.67 21.23 -4.38
CA ALA A 196 -27.43 20.51 -4.53
C ALA A 196 -26.76 20.36 -3.18
N TRP A 197 -26.53 19.12 -2.75
CA TRP A 197 -25.85 18.85 -1.49
C TRP A 197 -24.33 18.70 -1.72
N PRO A 198 -23.49 19.47 -1.01
CA PRO A 198 -22.09 19.12 -0.87
C PRO A 198 -22.04 17.90 0.04
N ALA A 199 -21.70 16.74 -0.50
CA ALA A 199 -21.70 15.48 0.21
C ALA A 199 -20.32 14.83 0.17
N VAL A 200 -20.07 13.96 1.13
CA VAL A 200 -18.99 12.98 1.02
C VAL A 200 -19.54 11.82 0.21
N ASN A 201 -19.02 11.61 -0.99
CA ASN A 201 -19.51 10.56 -1.87
C ASN A 201 -18.62 9.33 -1.69
N PHE A 202 -19.02 8.46 -0.76
CA PHE A 202 -18.30 7.23 -0.51
C PHE A 202 -18.32 6.34 -1.76
N PHE A 203 -17.21 5.64 -1.95
CA PHE A 203 -16.90 4.75 -3.07
C PHE A 203 -16.78 5.41 -4.45
N TRP A 204 -17.13 6.69 -4.61
CA TRP A 204 -17.00 7.37 -5.90
C TRP A 204 -15.53 7.61 -6.30
N ASN A 205 -15.14 7.05 -7.44
CA ASN A 205 -13.81 7.18 -8.02
C ASN A 205 -13.62 8.50 -8.80
N THR A 206 -13.09 9.52 -8.13
CA THR A 206 -12.73 10.82 -8.76
C THR A 206 -11.28 11.21 -8.54
N TRP A 207 -10.71 12.00 -9.46
CA TRP A 207 -9.40 12.64 -9.31
C TRP A 207 -9.30 13.91 -10.15
N ILE A 208 -8.28 14.73 -9.89
CA ILE A 208 -7.93 15.87 -10.73
C ILE A 208 -6.76 15.46 -11.63
N ASP A 209 -6.94 15.54 -12.93
CA ASP A 209 -5.90 15.19 -13.90
C ASP A 209 -4.82 16.29 -14.06
N PRO A 210 -3.74 16.05 -14.81
CA PRO A 210 -2.71 17.07 -15.07
C PRO A 210 -3.20 18.31 -15.81
N HIS A 211 -4.39 18.28 -16.41
CA HIS A 211 -5.04 19.41 -17.07
C HIS A 211 -6.03 20.14 -16.15
N HIS A 212 -6.02 19.82 -14.85
CA HIS A 212 -6.88 20.39 -13.82
C HIS A 212 -8.38 20.10 -14.05
N GLN A 213 -8.71 19.00 -14.71
CA GLN A 213 -10.08 18.54 -14.90
C GLN A 213 -10.44 17.51 -13.83
N ILE A 214 -11.67 17.60 -13.31
CA ILE A 214 -12.22 16.54 -12.47
C ILE A 214 -12.62 15.39 -13.38
N GLN A 215 -12.03 14.23 -13.14
CA GLN A 215 -12.30 12.99 -13.84
C GLN A 215 -13.14 12.06 -12.95
N THR A 216 -13.91 11.18 -13.59
CA THR A 216 -14.75 10.17 -12.93
C THR A 216 -14.66 8.85 -13.68
N GLU A 217 -14.68 7.75 -12.94
CA GLU A 217 -14.69 6.39 -13.46
C GLU A 217 -15.61 5.50 -12.61
N GLU A 218 -15.68 4.23 -12.98
CA GLU A 218 -16.35 3.19 -12.19
C GLU A 218 -15.79 3.13 -10.77
N SER A 219 -16.68 2.94 -9.80
CA SER A 219 -16.30 2.78 -8.40
C SER A 219 -15.35 1.60 -8.22
N HIS A 220 -14.38 1.77 -7.31
CA HIS A 220 -13.43 0.73 -6.95
C HIS A 220 -13.96 -0.23 -5.87
N SER A 221 -15.12 0.06 -5.27
CA SER A 221 -15.68 -0.77 -4.21
C SER A 221 -16.09 -2.16 -4.72
N ARG A 222 -15.84 -3.17 -3.89
CA ARG A 222 -16.29 -4.54 -4.09
C ARG A 222 -17.40 -4.85 -3.10
N ALA A 223 -18.15 -5.92 -3.37
CA ALA A 223 -19.13 -6.44 -2.42
C ALA A 223 -18.52 -6.59 -1.02
N GLY A 224 -19.15 -5.94 -0.05
CA GLY A 224 -18.73 -5.91 1.35
C GLY A 224 -17.69 -4.85 1.69
N ASP A 225 -17.24 -4.01 0.75
CA ASP A 225 -16.37 -2.88 1.08
C ASP A 225 -17.14 -1.83 1.90
N PHE A 226 -16.43 -1.13 2.78
CA PHE A 226 -17.04 -0.25 3.77
C PHE A 226 -16.14 0.89 4.23
N VAL A 227 -16.77 1.90 4.83
CA VAL A 227 -16.12 2.94 5.64
C VAL A 227 -16.71 2.94 7.04
N VAL A 228 -15.87 2.95 8.07
CA VAL A 228 -16.27 3.08 9.48
C VAL A 228 -15.83 4.41 10.02
N MET A 229 -16.74 5.14 10.64
CA MET A 229 -16.50 6.44 11.26
C MET A 229 -16.99 6.47 12.71
N LYS A 230 -16.27 7.16 13.59
CA LYS A 230 -16.71 7.48 14.95
C LYS A 230 -17.27 8.89 15.01
N ALA A 231 -18.45 9.06 15.61
CA ALA A 231 -19.03 10.38 15.88
C ALA A 231 -18.25 11.09 17.00
N LEU A 232 -17.83 12.33 16.75
CA LEU A 232 -17.11 13.18 17.72
C LEU A 232 -18.03 14.18 18.43
N ASP A 233 -19.27 14.30 17.95
CA ASP A 233 -20.36 15.09 18.51
C ASP A 233 -21.68 14.32 18.34
N ASP A 234 -22.78 14.87 18.84
CA ASP A 234 -24.13 14.36 18.55
C ASP A 234 -24.57 14.87 17.16
N LEU A 235 -24.88 13.93 16.27
CA LEU A 235 -25.05 14.19 14.83
C LEU A 235 -26.40 13.68 14.31
N VAL A 236 -26.98 14.44 13.36
CA VAL A 236 -27.93 13.92 12.38
C VAL A 236 -27.14 13.62 11.11
N CYS A 237 -27.13 12.36 10.70
CA CYS A 237 -26.46 11.90 9.49
C CYS A 237 -27.48 11.51 8.43
N THR A 238 -27.05 11.46 7.17
CA THR A 238 -27.82 10.87 6.07
C THR A 238 -26.91 10.05 5.17
N SER A 239 -27.43 8.95 4.66
CA SER A 239 -26.80 8.13 3.62
C SER A 239 -27.79 7.91 2.48
N THR A 240 -27.30 7.96 1.25
CA THR A 240 -28.04 7.58 0.05
C THR A 240 -27.57 6.23 -0.47
N ALA A 241 -28.39 5.58 -1.29
CA ALA A 241 -27.92 4.65 -2.30
C ALA A 241 -28.14 5.34 -3.65
N CYS A 242 -27.06 5.85 -4.25
CA CYS A 242 -27.11 6.69 -5.45
C CYS A 242 -27.91 6.05 -6.60
N PRO A 243 -28.87 6.76 -7.23
CA PRO A 243 -29.66 6.27 -8.34
C PRO A 243 -28.97 6.36 -9.70
N ASP A 244 -27.78 6.96 -9.81
CA ASP A 244 -27.18 7.27 -11.11
C ASP A 244 -26.88 5.98 -11.89
N ASP A 245 -27.58 5.79 -13.00
CA ASP A 245 -27.41 4.71 -13.95
C ASP A 245 -27.04 5.21 -15.36
N ILE A 246 -26.75 6.50 -15.51
CA ILE A 246 -26.43 7.11 -16.81
C ILE A 246 -24.93 7.34 -17.00
N ASP A 247 -24.13 7.19 -15.95
CA ASP A 247 -22.68 7.29 -15.99
C ASP A 247 -22.01 6.14 -15.17
N PRO A 248 -20.67 5.98 -15.23
CA PRO A 248 -20.03 4.75 -14.75
C PRO A 248 -20.02 4.60 -13.23
N ILE A 249 -20.42 5.61 -12.45
CA ILE A 249 -20.08 5.69 -11.02
C ILE A 249 -20.63 4.52 -10.20
N ASN A 250 -21.80 3.99 -10.60
CA ASN A 250 -22.43 2.81 -10.00
C ASN A 250 -22.30 1.54 -10.87
N GLY A 251 -21.36 1.49 -11.82
CA GLY A 251 -21.27 0.42 -12.79
C GLY A 251 -22.53 0.28 -13.67
N TRP A 252 -23.27 1.38 -13.87
CA TRP A 252 -24.59 1.41 -14.53
C TRP A 252 -25.65 0.48 -13.89
N ASN A 253 -25.42 0.05 -12.65
CA ASN A 253 -26.33 -0.84 -11.93
C ASN A 253 -26.48 -0.41 -10.47
N PRO A 254 -27.31 0.61 -10.18
CA PRO A 254 -27.60 1.01 -8.81
C PRO A 254 -28.12 -0.16 -7.96
N THR A 255 -27.48 -0.39 -6.82
CA THR A 255 -27.79 -1.38 -5.80
C THR A 255 -28.02 -0.71 -4.44
N ASP A 256 -28.23 -1.51 -3.41
CA ASP A 256 -28.55 -1.04 -2.07
C ASP A 256 -27.29 -0.81 -1.23
N ILE A 257 -27.37 0.08 -0.24
CA ILE A 257 -26.31 0.32 0.77
C ILE A 257 -26.79 -0.20 2.12
N LEU A 258 -25.91 -0.80 2.92
CA LEU A 258 -26.21 -1.12 4.32
C LEU A 258 -25.52 -0.12 5.25
N VAL A 259 -26.27 0.42 6.21
CA VAL A 259 -25.72 1.23 7.30
C VAL A 259 -25.84 0.44 8.60
N ARG A 260 -24.72 0.30 9.31
CA ARG A 260 -24.62 -0.41 10.60
C ARG A 260 -24.05 0.51 11.67
N PHE A 261 -24.61 0.45 12.87
CA PHE A 261 -24.18 1.24 14.01
C PHE A 261 -23.57 0.37 15.09
N TYR A 262 -22.53 0.87 15.74
CA TYR A 262 -21.96 0.25 16.93
C TYR A 262 -22.05 1.19 18.13
N GLY A 263 -22.34 0.61 19.30
CA GLY A 263 -22.37 1.36 20.56
C GLY A 263 -21.02 2.00 20.88
N ALA A 264 -21.03 3.08 21.66
CA ALA A 264 -19.81 3.81 22.06
C ALA A 264 -18.85 2.97 22.93
N ASP A 265 -19.32 1.85 23.49
CA ASP A 265 -18.55 0.83 24.20
C ASP A 265 -17.78 -0.13 23.27
N SER A 266 -18.00 -0.04 21.95
CA SER A 266 -17.35 -0.91 20.97
C SER A 266 -15.88 -0.55 20.76
N VAL A 267 -15.03 -1.59 20.71
CA VAL A 267 -13.59 -1.44 20.45
C VAL A 267 -13.31 -1.65 18.96
N VAL A 268 -13.63 -0.64 18.15
CA VAL A 268 -13.30 -0.66 16.71
C VAL A 268 -11.85 -0.21 16.53
N ARG A 269 -11.00 -1.13 16.09
CA ARG A 269 -9.58 -0.84 15.83
C ARG A 269 -9.42 -0.03 14.54
N ARG A 270 -8.49 0.91 14.55
CA ARG A 270 -8.11 1.65 13.35
C ARG A 270 -7.41 0.73 12.35
N ALA A 271 -7.87 0.72 11.10
CA ALA A 271 -7.26 -0.11 10.06
C ALA A 271 -7.48 0.45 8.64
N VAL A 272 -6.56 0.16 7.73
CA VAL A 272 -6.67 0.44 6.29
C VAL A 272 -6.67 -0.89 5.55
N ALA A 273 -7.46 -1.03 4.50
CA ALA A 273 -7.40 -2.22 3.66
C ALA A 273 -6.14 -2.26 2.80
N TYR A 274 -5.64 -3.47 2.60
CA TYR A 274 -4.58 -3.77 1.66
C TYR A 274 -5.01 -4.96 0.81
N ARG A 275 -4.80 -4.85 -0.51
CA ARG A 275 -5.00 -5.93 -1.47
C ARG A 275 -3.67 -6.18 -2.18
N PRO A 276 -3.03 -7.34 -2.00
CA PRO A 276 -1.78 -7.66 -2.66
C PRO A 276 -1.87 -7.69 -4.20
N LYS A 277 -3.07 -7.96 -4.73
CA LYS A 277 -3.39 -8.04 -6.16
C LYS A 277 -4.82 -7.57 -6.43
N GLU A 278 -5.12 -7.31 -7.70
CA GLU A 278 -6.45 -6.92 -8.17
C GLU A 278 -7.51 -7.97 -7.81
N ASP A 279 -7.21 -9.27 -7.88
CA ASP A 279 -8.13 -10.35 -7.52
C ASP A 279 -7.88 -10.92 -6.11
N GLY A 280 -6.89 -10.38 -5.39
CA GLY A 280 -6.48 -10.88 -4.09
C GLY A 280 -7.50 -10.60 -2.97
N PRO A 281 -7.53 -11.45 -1.92
CA PRO A 281 -8.30 -11.16 -0.73
C PRO A 281 -7.78 -9.87 -0.06
N MET A 282 -8.70 -9.14 0.56
CA MET A 282 -8.37 -7.98 1.36
C MET A 282 -7.85 -8.41 2.74
N SER A 283 -6.79 -7.75 3.21
CA SER A 283 -6.42 -7.76 4.62
C SER A 283 -6.57 -6.35 5.21
N MET A 284 -7.02 -6.28 6.46
CA MET A 284 -7.06 -5.02 7.22
C MET A 284 -5.73 -4.85 7.97
N SER A 285 -5.20 -3.63 7.98
CA SER A 285 -3.91 -3.35 8.60
C SER A 285 -3.91 -3.70 10.09
N GLN A 286 -2.85 -4.37 10.53
CA GLN A 286 -2.65 -4.84 11.89
C GLN A 286 -1.53 -4.07 12.59
N THR A 287 -1.40 -4.27 13.89
CA THR A 287 -0.27 -3.77 14.67
C THR A 287 0.80 -4.85 14.75
N SER A 288 2.08 -4.46 14.76
CA SER A 288 3.18 -5.42 14.96
C SER A 288 3.21 -5.97 16.39
N ALA A 289 4.00 -7.04 16.59
CA ALA A 289 4.25 -7.58 17.93
C ALA A 289 4.99 -6.59 18.85
N PHE A 290 5.65 -5.58 18.29
CA PHE A 290 6.34 -4.52 19.05
C PHE A 290 5.46 -3.32 19.37
N HIS A 291 4.24 -3.25 18.81
CA HIS A 291 3.33 -2.13 18.99
C HIS A 291 3.07 -1.73 20.45
N PRO A 292 2.90 -2.66 21.42
CA PRO A 292 2.73 -2.29 22.83
C PRO A 292 3.89 -1.49 23.44
N ARG A 293 5.06 -1.46 22.80
CA ARG A 293 6.22 -0.64 23.20
C ARG A 293 6.40 0.60 22.34
N LEU A 294 5.90 0.57 21.11
CA LEU A 294 5.98 1.69 20.17
C LEU A 294 4.87 2.73 20.38
N GLU A 295 3.65 2.28 20.67
CA GLU A 295 2.48 3.15 20.85
C GLU A 295 2.67 4.21 21.95
N PRO A 296 3.31 3.92 23.11
CA PRO A 296 3.61 4.96 24.09
C PRO A 296 4.65 6.00 23.63
N LEU A 297 5.46 5.68 22.61
CA LEU A 297 6.57 6.51 22.14
C LEU A 297 6.17 7.42 20.96
N THR A 298 5.12 7.05 20.23
CA THR A 298 4.63 7.84 19.09
C THR A 298 3.17 7.56 18.80
N ASN A 299 2.48 8.56 18.27
CA ASN A 299 1.17 8.41 17.62
C ASN A 299 1.26 8.54 16.09
N ALA A 300 2.46 8.78 15.55
CA ALA A 300 2.72 8.97 14.15
C ALA A 300 2.93 7.62 13.46
N PHE A 301 1.82 6.95 13.12
CA PHE A 301 1.82 5.71 12.35
C PHE A 301 1.24 5.93 10.95
N ALA A 302 1.87 5.27 9.97
CA ALA A 302 1.39 5.16 8.60
C ALA A 302 1.19 3.68 8.22
N PRO A 303 0.26 3.39 7.29
CA PRO A 303 0.12 2.05 6.76
C PRO A 303 1.34 1.69 5.90
N ALA A 304 2.04 0.62 6.28
CA ALA A 304 3.03 -0.08 5.48
C ALA A 304 2.37 -1.38 4.99
N ARG A 305 1.60 -1.29 3.90
CA ARG A 305 0.66 -2.35 3.46
C ARG A 305 -0.38 -2.65 4.56
N ASP A 306 -0.38 -3.87 5.09
CA ASP A 306 -1.28 -4.37 6.12
C ASP A 306 -0.69 -4.27 7.53
N LEU A 307 0.26 -3.37 7.76
CA LEU A 307 0.86 -3.12 9.07
C LEU A 307 0.91 -1.62 9.38
N TRP A 308 0.60 -1.23 10.61
CA TRP A 308 0.89 0.11 11.12
C TRP A 308 2.36 0.21 11.52
N SER A 309 3.11 1.09 10.84
CA SER A 309 4.54 1.32 11.11
C SER A 309 4.81 2.75 11.62
N PRO A 310 5.73 2.94 12.58
CA PRO A 310 6.16 4.26 13.03
C PRO A 310 6.78 5.10 11.91
N VAL A 311 6.32 6.34 11.78
CA VAL A 311 6.84 7.34 10.82
C VAL A 311 7.96 8.16 11.42
N SER A 312 7.77 8.60 12.67
CA SER A 312 8.73 9.35 13.48
C SER A 312 8.37 9.27 14.96
N PHE A 313 9.30 9.66 15.82
CA PHE A 313 9.20 9.69 17.27
C PHE A 313 9.33 11.14 17.75
N PRO A 314 8.24 11.79 18.20
CA PRO A 314 8.22 13.22 18.53
C PRO A 314 9.27 13.65 19.56
N ALA A 315 9.66 12.77 20.48
CA ALA A 315 10.67 13.08 21.51
C ALA A 315 12.08 13.34 20.92
N HIS A 316 12.35 12.83 19.72
CA HIS A 316 13.65 12.96 19.04
C HIS A 316 13.54 13.79 17.76
N GLY A 317 12.40 13.68 17.07
CA GLY A 317 12.19 14.21 15.73
C GLY A 317 13.04 13.50 14.67
N THR A 318 12.61 13.56 13.41
CA THR A 318 13.25 12.86 12.28
C THR A 318 14.76 13.12 12.19
N LEU A 319 15.20 14.37 12.43
CA LEU A 319 16.62 14.73 12.40
C LEU A 319 17.41 14.14 13.58
N GLY A 320 16.81 14.06 14.77
CA GLY A 320 17.44 13.43 15.94
C GLY A 320 17.60 11.93 15.75
N GLU A 321 16.59 11.26 15.19
CA GLU A 321 16.64 9.84 14.81
C GLU A 321 17.74 9.57 13.78
N TYR A 322 17.83 10.41 12.75
CA TYR A 322 18.88 10.35 11.73
C TYR A 322 20.28 10.42 12.34
N TRP A 323 20.55 11.42 13.19
CA TRP A 323 21.86 11.57 13.81
C TRP A 323 22.18 10.44 14.77
N ALA A 324 21.20 9.96 15.55
CA ALA A 324 21.39 8.79 16.40
C ALA A 324 21.82 7.55 15.60
N CYS A 325 21.27 7.33 14.40
CA CYS A 325 21.69 6.23 13.53
C CYS A 325 23.13 6.42 13.03
N ARG A 326 23.51 7.66 12.68
CA ARG A 326 24.86 7.98 12.17
C ARG A 326 25.95 7.94 13.25
N THR A 327 25.63 8.24 14.51
CA THR A 327 26.66 8.44 15.56
C THR A 327 26.54 7.49 16.74
N ALA A 328 25.42 6.78 16.91
CA ALA A 328 25.14 5.92 18.05
C ALA A 328 24.48 4.61 17.58
N VAL A 329 23.22 4.37 17.95
CA VAL A 329 22.44 3.22 17.54
C VAL A 329 20.95 3.55 17.54
N THR A 330 20.21 2.94 16.61
CA THR A 330 18.76 3.03 16.51
C THR A 330 18.12 1.66 16.46
N VAL A 331 16.85 1.59 16.85
CA VAL A 331 15.99 0.41 16.66
C VAL A 331 14.77 0.80 15.82
N GLN A 332 14.49 -0.01 14.79
CA GLN A 332 13.36 0.20 13.88
C GLN A 332 12.50 -1.04 13.80
N ASP A 333 11.19 -0.86 13.82
CA ASP A 333 10.25 -1.94 13.52
C ASP A 333 10.15 -2.15 12.01
N MET A 334 10.75 -3.25 11.54
CA MET A 334 10.78 -3.64 10.14
C MET A 334 9.86 -4.84 9.87
N SER A 335 8.92 -5.12 10.78
CA SER A 335 8.04 -6.30 10.72
C SER A 335 7.22 -6.38 9.43
N GLY A 336 7.00 -5.26 8.74
CA GLY A 336 6.33 -5.22 7.44
C GLY A 336 7.09 -5.93 6.31
N LEU A 337 8.39 -6.19 6.45
CA LEU A 337 9.19 -6.96 5.48
C LEU A 337 8.60 -8.38 5.31
N ARG A 338 8.49 -8.88 4.08
CA ARG A 338 8.02 -10.26 3.84
C ARG A 338 9.16 -11.24 4.05
N LYS A 339 8.85 -12.42 4.61
CA LYS A 339 9.83 -13.49 4.83
C LYS A 339 9.26 -14.81 4.37
N PHE A 340 10.03 -15.53 3.56
CA PHE A 340 9.66 -16.85 3.07
C PHE A 340 10.74 -17.87 3.42
N ASP A 341 10.38 -18.92 4.15
CA ASP A 341 11.26 -20.08 4.30
C ASP A 341 11.07 -21.02 3.10
N VAL A 342 12.16 -21.28 2.38
CA VAL A 342 12.20 -22.15 1.20
C VAL A 342 12.94 -23.42 1.58
N ILE A 343 12.18 -24.52 1.69
CA ILE A 343 12.62 -25.76 2.35
C ILE A 343 12.41 -26.96 1.43
N GLY A 344 13.43 -27.79 1.26
CA GLY A 344 13.31 -29.08 0.58
C GLY A 344 14.53 -29.47 -0.23
N PRO A 345 14.58 -30.71 -0.74
CA PRO A 345 15.71 -31.21 -1.51
C PRO A 345 15.98 -30.41 -2.79
N ASP A 346 14.96 -29.79 -3.39
CA ASP A 346 15.10 -28.97 -4.60
C ASP A 346 15.13 -27.46 -4.31
N ALA A 347 15.22 -27.03 -3.04
CA ALA A 347 15.16 -25.60 -2.67
C ALA A 347 16.27 -24.77 -3.33
N GLU A 348 17.50 -25.29 -3.33
CA GLU A 348 18.61 -24.62 -4.02
C GLU A 348 18.37 -24.52 -5.53
N ARG A 349 17.81 -25.56 -6.17
CA ARG A 349 17.52 -25.55 -7.61
C ARG A 349 16.46 -24.51 -7.96
N LEU A 350 15.42 -24.41 -7.14
CA LEU A 350 14.39 -23.37 -7.28
C LEU A 350 14.99 -21.98 -7.22
N LEU A 351 15.75 -21.69 -6.16
CA LEU A 351 16.35 -20.38 -5.93
C LEU A 351 17.43 -20.07 -6.98
N GLN A 352 18.20 -21.07 -7.39
CA GLN A 352 19.16 -20.98 -8.49
C GLN A 352 18.46 -20.67 -9.81
N SER A 353 17.23 -21.14 -10.05
CA SER A 353 16.50 -20.78 -11.26
C SER A 353 15.85 -19.39 -11.17
N ALA A 354 15.31 -19.03 -10.00
CA ALA A 354 14.53 -17.81 -9.80
C ALA A 354 15.36 -16.54 -9.64
N MET A 355 16.55 -16.64 -9.03
CA MET A 355 17.32 -15.47 -8.60
C MET A 355 18.48 -15.13 -9.53
N THR A 356 18.83 -13.86 -9.59
CA THR A 356 19.92 -13.34 -10.45
C THR A 356 21.33 -13.62 -9.93
N ARG A 357 21.49 -14.09 -8.69
CA ARG A 357 22.78 -14.47 -8.09
C ARG A 357 23.01 -15.98 -8.12
N ASP A 358 24.28 -16.39 -8.08
CA ASP A 358 24.65 -17.80 -7.93
C ASP A 358 24.48 -18.29 -6.48
N ILE A 359 23.37 -18.98 -6.24
CA ILE A 359 22.96 -19.51 -4.94
C ILE A 359 23.75 -20.78 -4.58
N ALA A 360 24.22 -21.54 -5.56
CA ALA A 360 25.05 -22.73 -5.32
C ALA A 360 26.36 -22.35 -4.61
N ARG A 361 26.87 -21.13 -4.84
CA ARG A 361 28.07 -20.59 -4.18
C ARG A 361 27.79 -19.98 -2.80
N LEU A 362 26.53 -19.84 -2.40
CA LEU A 362 26.16 -19.24 -1.11
C LEU A 362 26.44 -20.23 0.03
N PRO A 363 27.38 -19.94 0.94
CA PRO A 363 27.67 -20.83 2.07
C PRO A 363 26.55 -20.81 3.11
N VAL A 364 26.47 -21.87 3.91
CA VAL A 364 25.59 -21.89 5.09
C VAL A 364 25.99 -20.76 6.06
N TRP A 365 25.01 -20.13 6.69
CA TRP A 365 25.10 -18.95 7.55
C TRP A 365 25.55 -17.66 6.87
N ARG A 366 25.41 -17.61 5.54
CA ARG A 366 25.65 -16.41 4.73
C ARG A 366 24.39 -15.99 4.02
N GLY A 367 24.31 -14.69 3.74
CA GLY A 367 23.30 -14.09 2.91
C GLY A 367 23.88 -13.48 1.63
N THR A 368 23.00 -13.22 0.68
CA THR A 368 23.29 -12.42 -0.51
C THR A 368 22.09 -11.54 -0.83
N TYR A 369 22.35 -10.30 -1.21
CA TYR A 369 21.36 -9.48 -1.89
C TYR A 369 21.15 -10.02 -3.30
N SER A 370 19.90 -10.26 -3.67
CA SER A 370 19.49 -10.90 -4.92
C SER A 370 18.25 -10.22 -5.48
N LEU A 371 18.00 -10.45 -6.77
CA LEU A 371 16.78 -10.02 -7.44
C LEU A 371 16.00 -11.26 -7.88
N ILE A 372 14.67 -11.15 -7.90
CA ILE A 372 13.80 -12.02 -8.69
C ILE A 372 13.31 -11.19 -9.87
N CYS A 373 13.56 -11.68 -11.08
CA CYS A 373 13.11 -11.03 -12.32
C CYS A 373 12.06 -11.87 -13.02
N ASP A 374 11.26 -11.22 -13.87
CA ASP A 374 10.41 -11.90 -14.86
C ASP A 374 11.22 -12.27 -16.12
N GLU A 375 10.57 -12.91 -17.09
CA GLU A 375 11.18 -13.29 -18.36
C GLU A 375 11.63 -12.10 -19.23
N THR A 376 11.14 -10.89 -18.95
CA THR A 376 11.52 -9.65 -19.63
C THR A 376 12.71 -8.93 -18.97
N GLY A 377 13.18 -9.43 -17.83
CA GLY A 377 14.28 -8.85 -17.04
C GLY A 377 13.81 -7.78 -16.07
N GLN A 378 12.51 -7.52 -15.96
CA GLN A 378 11.95 -6.60 -14.97
C GLN A 378 12.08 -7.18 -13.58
N VAL A 379 12.39 -6.33 -12.61
CA VAL A 379 12.52 -6.74 -11.21
C VAL A 379 11.11 -6.91 -10.63
N ILE A 380 10.77 -8.16 -10.29
CA ILE A 380 9.54 -8.48 -9.55
C ILE A 380 9.71 -8.03 -8.10
N ASP A 381 10.86 -8.35 -7.51
CA ASP A 381 11.19 -8.00 -6.13
C ASP A 381 12.71 -8.08 -5.92
N ASP A 382 13.19 -7.40 -4.89
CA ASP A 382 14.55 -7.47 -4.39
C ASP A 382 14.56 -7.85 -2.90
N GLY A 383 15.72 -8.27 -2.41
CA GLY A 383 15.82 -8.72 -1.02
C GLY A 383 17.11 -9.44 -0.70
N THR A 384 17.15 -9.99 0.51
CA THR A 384 18.29 -10.78 1.00
C THR A 384 17.89 -12.24 1.22
N LEU A 385 18.60 -13.15 0.55
CA LEU A 385 18.48 -14.58 0.76
C LEU A 385 19.53 -15.04 1.76
N PHE A 386 19.14 -15.73 2.82
CA PHE A 386 20.04 -16.39 3.77
C PHE A 386 19.98 -17.91 3.62
N ARG A 387 21.12 -18.58 3.59
CA ARG A 387 21.21 -20.05 3.64
C ARG A 387 21.45 -20.49 5.07
N MET A 388 20.47 -21.15 5.69
CA MET A 388 20.55 -21.58 7.10
C MET A 388 20.99 -23.03 7.25
N ALA A 389 20.72 -23.87 6.24
CA ALA A 389 21.21 -25.23 6.12
C ALA A 389 21.32 -25.61 4.62
N PRO A 390 21.84 -26.80 4.25
CA PRO A 390 21.96 -27.19 2.85
C PRO A 390 20.65 -27.10 2.05
N GLN A 391 19.51 -27.36 2.69
CA GLN A 391 18.16 -27.40 2.09
C GLN A 391 17.17 -26.43 2.75
N LEU A 392 17.66 -25.43 3.48
CA LEU A 392 16.85 -24.45 4.20
C LEU A 392 17.39 -23.05 3.92
N PHE A 393 16.53 -22.23 3.30
CA PHE A 393 16.82 -20.85 2.99
C PHE A 393 15.71 -19.94 3.50
N ARG A 394 16.05 -18.70 3.82
CA ARG A 394 15.10 -17.65 4.19
C ARG A 394 15.25 -16.47 3.24
N TRP A 395 14.19 -16.13 2.54
CA TRP A 395 14.11 -14.99 1.63
C TRP A 395 13.39 -13.83 2.31
N CYS A 396 14.09 -12.73 2.58
CA CYS A 396 13.55 -11.51 3.17
C CYS A 396 13.43 -10.43 2.09
N CYS A 397 12.21 -9.99 1.78
CA CYS A 397 11.92 -9.17 0.58
C CYS A 397 10.75 -8.19 0.77
N GLY A 398 10.50 -7.37 -0.25
CA GLY A 398 9.52 -6.29 -0.21
C GLY A 398 8.07 -6.72 -0.45
N SER A 399 7.83 -7.80 -1.20
CA SER A 399 6.51 -8.13 -1.77
C SER A 399 6.11 -9.60 -1.60
N GLU A 400 4.80 -9.89 -1.46
CA GLU A 400 4.31 -11.28 -1.48
C GLU A 400 4.35 -11.91 -2.89
N GLU A 401 4.53 -11.10 -3.94
CA GLU A 401 4.74 -11.61 -5.30
C GLU A 401 5.95 -12.55 -5.36
N SER A 402 6.98 -12.32 -4.54
CA SER A 402 8.12 -13.24 -4.40
C SER A 402 7.67 -14.66 -4.08
N GLY A 403 6.83 -14.82 -3.05
CA GLY A 403 6.31 -16.13 -2.64
C GLY A 403 5.46 -16.77 -3.74
N ARG A 404 4.53 -16.01 -4.34
CA ARG A 404 3.68 -16.49 -5.45
C ARG A 404 4.50 -16.92 -6.67
N TRP A 405 5.53 -16.15 -7.02
CA TRP A 405 6.43 -16.45 -8.13
C TRP A 405 7.20 -17.74 -7.89
N LEU A 406 7.82 -17.87 -6.72
CA LEU A 406 8.57 -19.08 -6.35
C LEU A 406 7.67 -20.32 -6.35
N THR A 407 6.43 -20.22 -5.85
CA THR A 407 5.48 -21.34 -5.84
C THR A 407 5.12 -21.77 -7.26
N ARG A 408 4.74 -20.82 -8.13
CA ARG A 408 4.44 -21.11 -9.54
C ARG A 408 5.60 -21.78 -10.27
N LEU A 409 6.82 -21.31 -10.02
CA LEU A 409 8.02 -21.88 -10.64
C LEU A 409 8.28 -23.32 -10.14
N ALA A 410 8.15 -23.56 -8.84
CA ALA A 410 8.30 -24.89 -8.25
C ALA A 410 7.27 -25.89 -8.81
N GLU A 411 6.00 -25.49 -8.90
CA GLU A 411 4.91 -26.29 -9.47
C GLU A 411 5.15 -26.62 -10.94
N LYS A 412 5.49 -25.61 -11.75
CA LYS A 412 5.79 -25.76 -13.18
C LYS A 412 6.94 -26.74 -13.42
N SER A 413 7.93 -26.76 -12.54
CA SER A 413 9.10 -27.63 -12.64
C SER A 413 8.95 -28.99 -11.94
N GLY A 414 7.85 -29.22 -11.21
CA GLY A 414 7.62 -30.45 -10.44
C GLY A 414 8.64 -30.66 -9.31
N TRP A 415 9.18 -29.58 -8.73
CA TRP A 415 10.21 -29.64 -7.70
C TRP A 415 9.63 -29.90 -6.31
N GLN A 416 10.36 -30.66 -5.49
CA GLN A 416 9.98 -30.93 -4.10
C GLN A 416 10.49 -29.81 -3.18
N VAL A 417 9.73 -28.72 -3.12
CA VAL A 417 10.02 -27.55 -2.29
C VAL A 417 8.76 -27.07 -1.60
N ARG A 418 8.87 -26.67 -0.34
CA ARG A 418 7.84 -25.92 0.39
C ARG A 418 8.29 -24.48 0.57
N ILE A 419 7.37 -23.56 0.31
CA ILE A 419 7.58 -22.13 0.51
C ILE A 419 6.61 -21.70 1.59
N HIS A 420 7.13 -21.36 2.76
CA HIS A 420 6.35 -20.95 3.91
C HIS A 420 6.41 -19.44 4.06
N ASP A 421 5.28 -18.76 3.84
CA ASP A 421 5.13 -17.36 4.22
C ASP A 421 5.12 -17.25 5.75
N LEU A 422 6.07 -16.49 6.29
CA LEU A 422 6.19 -16.29 7.73
C LEU A 422 5.41 -15.06 8.23
N GLY A 423 4.86 -14.25 7.33
CA GLY A 423 3.95 -13.12 7.62
C GLY A 423 4.23 -12.41 8.96
N GLY A 424 3.19 -12.30 9.78
CA GLY A 424 3.27 -11.75 11.14
C GLY A 424 3.85 -12.71 12.20
N ALA A 425 4.21 -13.95 11.84
CA ALA A 425 4.77 -14.92 12.78
C ALA A 425 6.25 -14.66 13.10
N LEU A 426 6.95 -13.95 12.21
CA LEU A 426 8.36 -13.58 12.36
C LEU A 426 8.57 -12.04 12.27
N PRO A 427 8.10 -11.27 13.26
CA PRO A 427 8.38 -9.85 13.35
C PRO A 427 9.90 -9.60 13.48
N ASN A 428 10.35 -8.42 13.04
CA ASN A 428 11.77 -8.09 13.09
C ASN A 428 12.07 -6.64 13.43
N LEU A 429 13.19 -6.47 14.13
CA LEU A 429 13.78 -5.17 14.44
C LEU A 429 15.09 -5.00 13.68
N ALA A 430 15.31 -3.83 13.11
CA ALA A 430 16.62 -3.43 12.60
C ALA A 430 17.34 -2.59 13.67
N VAL A 431 18.50 -3.06 14.13
CA VAL A 431 19.38 -2.38 15.08
C VAL A 431 20.56 -1.80 14.30
N GLN A 432 20.56 -0.50 14.08
CA GLN A 432 21.40 0.16 13.07
C GLN A 432 22.19 1.33 13.67
N GLY A 433 23.48 1.42 13.35
CA GLY A 433 24.40 2.45 13.81
C GLY A 433 25.73 1.88 14.31
N PRO A 434 26.77 2.70 14.46
CA PRO A 434 28.11 2.26 14.84
C PRO A 434 28.17 1.52 16.19
N MET A 435 27.27 1.81 17.13
CA MET A 435 27.21 1.14 18.45
C MET A 435 26.38 -0.15 18.46
N SER A 436 25.78 -0.55 17.32
CA SER A 436 24.91 -1.73 17.24
C SER A 436 25.61 -3.03 17.62
N ARG A 437 26.88 -3.22 17.23
CA ARG A 437 27.65 -4.42 17.60
C ARG A 437 27.91 -4.50 19.10
N ASP A 438 28.36 -3.41 19.70
CA ASP A 438 28.70 -3.36 21.13
C ASP A 438 27.46 -3.59 21.99
N LEU A 439 26.33 -2.96 21.61
CA LEU A 439 25.04 -3.22 22.24
C LEU A 439 24.66 -4.71 22.15
N LEU A 440 24.77 -5.31 20.97
CA LEU A 440 24.42 -6.72 20.79
C LEU A 440 25.33 -7.66 21.56
N HIS A 441 26.61 -7.31 21.76
CA HIS A 441 27.52 -8.12 22.56
C HIS A 441 27.02 -8.30 24.01
N ASP A 442 26.32 -7.32 24.57
CA ASP A 442 25.77 -7.39 25.94
C ASP A 442 24.55 -8.32 26.07
N ILE A 443 23.85 -8.59 24.96
CA ILE A 443 22.57 -9.32 24.99
C ILE A 443 22.54 -10.59 24.15
N VAL A 444 23.52 -10.83 23.29
CA VAL A 444 23.53 -11.97 22.36
C VAL A 444 24.29 -13.13 22.95
N PHE A 445 23.62 -14.26 23.09
CA PHE A 445 24.22 -15.57 23.30
C PHE A 445 24.07 -16.43 22.05
N THR A 446 25.17 -17.02 21.56
CA THR A 446 25.19 -17.97 20.45
C THR A 446 25.66 -19.34 20.90
N GLN A 447 25.06 -20.40 20.35
CA GLN A 447 25.51 -21.78 20.61
C GLN A 447 26.85 -22.07 19.90
N PRO A 448 27.71 -22.96 20.41
CA PRO A 448 29.04 -23.23 19.82
C PRO A 448 29.04 -23.79 18.38
N HIS A 449 27.91 -24.31 17.89
CA HIS A 449 27.79 -24.95 16.58
C HIS A 449 27.27 -24.01 15.47
N VAL A 450 26.99 -22.75 15.82
CA VAL A 450 26.62 -21.70 14.87
C VAL A 450 27.65 -20.56 14.95
N PRO A 451 27.73 -19.67 13.94
CA PRO A 451 28.64 -18.53 14.03
C PRO A 451 28.32 -17.65 15.23
N SER A 452 29.35 -17.26 15.98
CA SER A 452 29.28 -16.22 17.00
C SER A 452 29.10 -14.83 16.38
N LEU A 453 28.73 -13.85 17.20
CA LEU A 453 28.55 -12.46 16.78
C LEU A 453 29.83 -11.90 16.10
N GLU A 454 31.00 -12.23 16.63
CA GLU A 454 32.31 -11.79 16.13
C GLU A 454 32.66 -12.44 14.79
N GLN A 455 32.16 -13.65 14.55
CA GLN A 455 32.37 -14.39 13.30
C GLN A 455 31.43 -13.92 12.17
N MET A 456 30.36 -13.19 12.49
CA MET A 456 29.43 -12.66 11.50
C MET A 456 30.08 -11.54 10.70
N ARG A 457 30.56 -11.86 9.50
CA ARG A 457 30.94 -10.87 8.47
C ARG A 457 29.70 -10.23 7.84
N TRP A 458 29.83 -9.11 7.13
CA TRP A 458 28.73 -8.46 6.40
C TRP A 458 27.92 -9.47 5.57
N PHE A 459 26.58 -9.45 5.63
CA PHE A 459 25.69 -10.52 5.15
C PHE A 459 25.91 -11.88 5.84
N GLY A 460 26.24 -11.88 7.12
CA GLY A 460 26.30 -13.08 7.97
C GLY A 460 24.96 -13.31 8.64
N ALA A 461 24.66 -14.55 8.98
CA ALA A 461 23.47 -14.92 9.74
C ALA A 461 23.82 -15.94 10.84
N THR A 462 23.05 -15.95 11.91
CA THR A 462 23.17 -16.95 12.98
C THR A 462 21.85 -17.12 13.72
N VAL A 463 21.77 -18.13 14.59
CA VAL A 463 20.70 -18.27 15.58
C VAL A 463 21.27 -17.90 16.94
N ALA A 464 20.59 -17.00 17.61
CA ALA A 464 21.01 -16.41 18.87
C ALA A 464 19.86 -16.46 19.90
N ARG A 465 20.21 -16.17 21.15
CA ARG A 465 19.28 -16.04 22.27
C ARG A 465 19.65 -14.83 23.12
N LEU A 466 18.69 -14.32 23.86
CA LEU A 466 18.93 -13.25 24.82
C LEU A 466 19.76 -13.76 26.00
N HIS A 467 20.90 -13.13 26.28
CA HIS A 467 21.79 -13.30 27.43
C HIS A 467 22.44 -14.68 27.61
N ASP A 468 21.67 -15.77 27.54
CA ASP A 468 22.11 -17.13 27.82
C ASP A 468 21.37 -18.19 26.99
N ARG A 469 21.57 -19.46 27.35
CA ARG A 469 21.02 -20.63 26.66
C ARG A 469 19.50 -20.76 26.79
N GLU A 470 18.90 -20.25 27.85
CA GLU A 470 17.47 -20.36 28.15
C GLU A 470 16.69 -19.12 27.71
N GLY A 471 17.38 -18.02 27.42
CA GLY A 471 16.75 -16.80 26.93
C GLY A 471 16.05 -16.94 25.57
N ALA A 472 15.23 -15.93 25.28
CA ALA A 472 14.34 -15.90 24.12
C ALA A 472 15.13 -16.04 22.80
N PRO A 473 14.76 -16.97 21.90
CA PRO A 473 15.48 -17.22 20.67
C PRO A 473 15.14 -16.22 19.57
N PHE A 474 16.13 -15.93 18.73
CA PHE A 474 15.96 -15.14 17.52
C PHE A 474 16.97 -15.52 16.45
N PHE A 475 16.63 -15.23 15.20
CA PHE A 475 17.52 -15.28 14.07
C PHE A 475 18.15 -13.90 13.88
N LEU A 476 19.48 -13.83 13.84
CA LEU A 476 20.24 -12.60 13.77
C LEU A 476 20.96 -12.52 12.44
N THR A 477 20.88 -11.37 11.76
CA THR A 477 21.58 -11.11 10.49
C THR A 477 22.43 -9.85 10.60
N ARG A 478 23.56 -9.81 9.91
CA ARG A 478 24.39 -8.60 9.76
C ARG A 478 24.03 -7.91 8.43
N THR A 479 22.86 -7.26 8.44
CA THR A 479 22.23 -6.56 7.32
C THR A 479 21.58 -5.26 7.80
N GLY A 480 21.18 -4.42 6.84
CA GLY A 480 20.57 -3.13 7.14
C GLY A 480 20.28 -2.32 5.87
N TYR A 481 19.36 -1.38 5.99
CA TYR A 481 18.89 -0.53 4.88
C TYR A 481 19.29 0.96 5.08
N THR A 482 20.27 1.22 5.95
CA THR A 482 20.70 2.57 6.36
C THR A 482 22.06 2.98 5.77
N GLY A 483 22.86 2.01 5.31
CA GLY A 483 24.26 2.22 4.94
C GLY A 483 25.23 2.28 6.12
N GLU A 484 24.73 2.13 7.36
CA GLU A 484 25.55 2.04 8.57
C GLU A 484 25.85 0.58 8.95
N LEU A 485 26.77 0.38 9.90
CA LEU A 485 26.89 -0.91 10.58
C LEU A 485 25.55 -1.26 11.23
N GLY A 486 25.09 -2.49 11.09
CA GLY A 486 23.84 -2.88 11.69
C GLY A 486 23.52 -4.36 11.56
N TYR A 487 22.46 -4.72 12.28
CA TYR A 487 21.95 -6.07 12.37
C TYR A 487 20.42 -6.04 12.31
N GLU A 488 19.83 -7.19 11.99
CA GLU A 488 18.39 -7.39 12.10
C GLU A 488 18.10 -8.61 12.97
N ILE A 489 17.15 -8.46 13.89
CA ILE A 489 16.69 -9.50 14.81
C ILE A 489 15.30 -9.93 14.38
N PHE A 490 15.17 -11.21 14.01
CA PHE A 490 13.91 -11.84 13.66
C PHE A 490 13.53 -12.81 14.77
N CYS A 491 12.40 -12.60 15.44
CA CYS A 491 11.99 -13.38 16.61
C CYS A 491 10.56 -13.88 16.47
N SER A 492 10.12 -14.77 17.36
CA SER A 492 8.71 -15.14 17.42
C SER A 492 7.87 -13.98 17.97
N ALA A 493 6.60 -13.89 17.58
CA ALA A 493 5.70 -12.86 18.14
C ALA A 493 5.57 -12.92 19.66
N SER A 494 5.67 -14.12 20.27
CA SER A 494 5.65 -14.30 21.72
C SER A 494 6.91 -13.78 22.43
N ASP A 495 8.05 -13.75 21.73
CA ASP A 495 9.33 -13.29 22.28
C ASP A 495 9.60 -11.80 21.99
N ALA A 496 8.82 -11.17 21.11
CA ALA A 496 9.03 -9.83 20.61
C ALA A 496 9.20 -8.77 21.71
N ILE A 497 8.35 -8.82 22.74
CA ILE A 497 8.41 -7.88 23.86
C ILE A 497 9.68 -8.08 24.70
N ALA A 498 10.09 -9.33 24.95
CA ALA A 498 11.32 -9.61 25.68
C ALA A 498 12.56 -9.12 24.92
N VAL A 499 12.58 -9.33 23.60
CA VAL A 499 13.65 -8.83 22.71
C VAL A 499 13.71 -7.31 22.71
N TRP A 500 12.57 -6.63 22.59
CA TRP A 500 12.51 -5.17 22.67
C TRP A 500 13.03 -4.65 24.01
N ASP A 501 12.54 -5.21 25.11
CA ASP A 501 12.89 -4.74 26.45
C ASP A 501 14.39 -4.94 26.73
N ALA A 502 14.98 -6.04 26.26
CA ALA A 502 16.43 -6.27 26.36
C ALA A 502 17.25 -5.25 25.54
N LEU A 503 16.83 -4.93 24.31
CA LEU A 503 17.46 -3.90 23.49
C LEU A 503 17.34 -2.51 24.12
N ALA A 504 16.17 -2.17 24.64
CA ALA A 504 15.91 -0.88 25.27
C ALA A 504 16.70 -0.72 26.58
N GLU A 505 16.85 -1.80 27.36
CA GLU A 505 17.64 -1.85 28.58
C GLU A 505 19.13 -1.63 28.30
N ALA A 506 19.74 -2.50 27.48
CA ALA A 506 21.15 -2.41 27.13
C ALA A 506 21.46 -1.10 26.36
N GLY A 507 20.54 -0.69 25.49
CA GLY A 507 20.67 0.49 24.65
C GLY A 507 20.83 1.81 25.39
N ARG A 508 20.47 1.89 26.69
CA ARG A 508 20.68 3.10 27.50
C ARG A 508 22.16 3.48 27.61
N ALA A 509 23.07 2.50 27.67
CA ALA A 509 24.51 2.75 27.71
C ALA A 509 25.06 3.26 26.36
N TYR A 510 24.35 3.00 25.26
CA TYR A 510 24.79 3.26 23.89
C TYR A 510 24.03 4.39 23.19
N GLY A 511 23.10 5.04 23.88
CA GLY A 511 22.28 6.12 23.30
C GLY A 511 21.26 5.63 22.29
N LEU A 512 20.66 4.45 22.52
CA LEU A 512 19.65 3.88 21.63
C LEU A 512 18.43 4.78 21.48
N VAL A 513 18.07 5.08 20.24
CA VAL A 513 16.89 5.88 19.88
C VAL A 513 15.97 5.07 18.95
N PRO A 514 14.65 5.00 19.20
CA PRO A 514 13.73 4.44 18.22
C PRO A 514 13.69 5.33 16.97
N MET A 515 13.66 4.73 15.78
CA MET A 515 13.71 5.45 14.50
C MET A 515 12.54 5.03 13.60
N GLY A 516 11.92 6.00 12.93
CA GLY A 516 10.79 5.81 12.03
C GLY A 516 11.17 5.86 10.56
N SER A 517 10.17 5.67 9.69
CA SER A 517 10.37 5.60 8.24
C SER A 517 10.91 6.88 7.61
N ASP A 518 10.61 8.07 8.16
CA ASP A 518 11.07 9.34 7.56
C ASP A 518 12.59 9.50 7.61
N ALA A 519 13.20 9.12 8.74
CA ALA A 519 14.65 9.13 8.89
C ALA A 519 15.29 8.03 8.03
N LEU A 520 14.66 6.84 7.97
CA LEU A 520 15.12 5.73 7.14
C LEU A 520 15.14 6.10 5.66
N GLU A 521 14.12 6.80 5.19
CA GLU A 521 14.01 7.25 3.80
C GLU A 521 15.17 8.17 3.40
N THR A 522 15.59 9.06 4.31
CA THR A 522 16.76 9.90 4.07
C THR A 522 18.05 9.06 3.99
N MET A 523 18.23 8.15 4.93
CA MET A 523 19.43 7.30 5.03
C MET A 523 19.57 6.37 3.81
N ARG A 524 18.48 5.76 3.35
CA ARG A 524 18.49 4.83 2.21
C ARG A 524 18.79 5.55 0.90
N ILE A 525 18.30 6.78 0.72
CA ILE A 525 18.61 7.60 -0.46
C ILE A 525 20.09 7.99 -0.45
N GLU A 526 20.63 8.43 0.69
CA GLU A 526 22.07 8.71 0.84
C GLU A 526 22.94 7.48 0.53
N ALA A 527 22.49 6.29 0.93
CA ALA A 527 23.14 5.00 0.67
C ALA A 527 22.93 4.47 -0.77
N GLY A 528 22.13 5.15 -1.59
CA GLY A 528 21.79 4.76 -2.96
C GLY A 528 21.00 3.45 -3.04
N PHE A 529 20.17 3.15 -2.04
CA PHE A 529 19.35 1.94 -2.03
C PHE A 529 18.02 2.16 -2.75
N ALA A 530 17.67 1.17 -3.57
CA ALA A 530 16.46 1.16 -4.39
C ALA A 530 15.22 0.83 -3.54
N ALA A 531 14.12 1.55 -3.80
CA ALA A 531 12.81 1.25 -3.26
C ALA A 531 11.83 0.78 -4.35
N PRO A 532 10.97 -0.22 -4.06
CA PRO A 532 9.94 -0.67 -5.00
C PRO A 532 8.96 0.48 -5.31
N GLY A 533 8.54 0.55 -6.57
CA GLY A 533 7.68 1.63 -7.08
C GLY A 533 8.43 2.94 -7.37
N SER A 534 9.71 3.04 -6.98
CA SER A 534 10.55 4.22 -7.22
C SER A 534 11.67 3.90 -8.22
N GLU A 535 12.72 3.20 -7.75
CA GLU A 535 13.89 2.87 -8.57
C GLU A 535 13.60 1.71 -9.52
N PHE A 536 12.83 0.72 -9.07
CA PHE A 536 12.28 -0.35 -9.91
C PHE A 536 10.76 -0.41 -9.80
N ALA A 537 10.11 -0.57 -10.94
CA ALA A 537 8.66 -0.66 -11.09
C ALA A 537 8.35 -1.37 -12.44
N PRO A 538 7.07 -1.70 -12.74
CA PRO A 538 6.72 -2.29 -14.02
C PRO A 538 7.26 -1.48 -15.21
N GLY A 539 7.84 -2.17 -16.18
CA GLY A 539 8.48 -1.61 -17.36
C GLY A 539 9.96 -1.25 -17.21
N ILE A 540 10.56 -1.43 -16.02
CA ILE A 540 11.97 -1.10 -15.76
C ILE A 540 12.75 -2.39 -15.47
N ASP A 541 13.80 -2.66 -16.25
CA ASP A 541 14.66 -3.81 -16.01
C ASP A 541 15.70 -3.56 -14.91
N ALA A 542 16.30 -4.65 -14.42
CA ALA A 542 17.27 -4.61 -13.33
C ALA A 542 18.49 -3.71 -13.59
N LEU A 543 18.92 -3.57 -14.84
CA LEU A 543 20.08 -2.77 -15.19
C LEU A 543 19.72 -1.28 -15.17
N GLU A 544 18.58 -0.91 -15.78
CA GLU A 544 18.07 0.47 -15.76
C GLU A 544 17.72 0.94 -14.34
N ALA A 545 17.30 0.02 -13.46
CA ALA A 545 17.06 0.27 -12.04
C ALA A 545 18.33 0.47 -11.21
N GLY A 546 19.53 0.38 -11.80
CA GLY A 546 20.80 0.49 -11.07
C GLY A 546 21.15 -0.74 -10.24
N LEU A 547 20.44 -1.86 -10.43
CA LEU A 547 20.60 -3.11 -9.68
C LEU A 547 21.48 -4.14 -10.40
N GLY A 548 22.17 -3.74 -11.48
CA GLY A 548 23.07 -4.61 -12.24
C GLY A 548 24.19 -5.25 -11.41
N PHE A 549 24.61 -4.64 -10.30
CA PHE A 549 25.59 -5.23 -9.37
C PHE A 549 25.10 -6.52 -8.69
N ALA A 550 23.78 -6.75 -8.68
CA ALA A 550 23.13 -7.93 -8.13
C ALA A 550 22.81 -8.99 -9.20
N VAL A 551 23.23 -8.79 -10.46
CA VAL A 551 23.03 -9.73 -11.57
C VAL A 551 24.34 -10.44 -11.88
N ASP A 552 24.36 -11.76 -11.70
CA ASP A 552 25.48 -12.62 -12.08
C ASP A 552 25.30 -13.09 -13.53
N MET A 553 25.89 -12.35 -14.47
CA MET A 553 25.85 -12.69 -15.89
C MET A 553 26.78 -13.86 -16.27
N ASP A 554 27.55 -14.42 -15.35
CA ASP A 554 28.35 -15.64 -15.61
C ASP A 554 27.57 -16.92 -15.29
N LYS A 555 26.52 -16.82 -14.48
CA LYS A 555 25.64 -17.94 -14.12
C LYS A 555 24.89 -18.51 -15.34
N SER A 556 25.03 -19.80 -15.61
CA SER A 556 24.53 -20.45 -16.83
C SER A 556 23.08 -20.13 -17.21
N SER A 557 22.15 -20.11 -16.25
CA SER A 557 20.74 -19.82 -16.49
C SER A 557 20.04 -19.29 -15.23
N PHE A 558 19.09 -18.39 -15.45
CA PHE A 558 18.09 -17.92 -14.48
C PHE A 558 16.96 -17.21 -15.25
N VAL A 559 15.79 -17.05 -14.62
CA VAL A 559 14.66 -16.33 -15.24
C VAL A 559 15.07 -14.89 -15.56
N GLY A 560 14.84 -14.45 -16.80
CA GLY A 560 15.16 -13.09 -17.25
C GLY A 560 16.59 -12.90 -17.78
N ARG A 561 17.49 -13.89 -17.65
CA ARG A 561 18.90 -13.78 -18.12
C ARG A 561 19.02 -13.30 -19.56
N ALA A 562 18.35 -13.99 -20.48
CA ALA A 562 18.42 -13.67 -21.92
C ALA A 562 17.87 -12.27 -22.23
N ALA A 563 16.87 -11.81 -21.46
CA ALA A 563 16.34 -10.47 -21.61
C ALA A 563 17.31 -9.42 -21.07
N LEU A 564 17.92 -9.63 -19.91
CA LEU A 564 18.93 -8.72 -19.36
C LEU A 564 20.19 -8.62 -20.24
N GLU A 565 20.62 -9.73 -20.86
CA GLU A 565 21.72 -9.72 -21.83
C GLU A 565 21.39 -8.85 -23.05
N ARG A 566 20.20 -9.05 -23.62
CA ARG A 566 19.70 -8.26 -24.75
C ARG A 566 19.55 -6.77 -24.38
N ASN A 567 18.94 -6.47 -23.24
CA ASN A 567 18.68 -5.10 -22.81
C ASN A 567 20.00 -4.38 -22.47
N GLY A 568 20.95 -5.07 -21.84
CA GLY A 568 22.27 -4.54 -21.51
C GLY A 568 23.11 -4.15 -22.72
N ALA A 569 22.95 -4.86 -23.86
CA ALA A 569 23.64 -4.53 -25.10
C ALA A 569 23.18 -3.21 -25.73
N SER A 570 22.00 -2.70 -25.37
CA SER A 570 21.41 -1.47 -25.91
C SER A 570 20.76 -0.62 -24.82
N MET A 571 21.43 -0.48 -23.68
CA MET A 571 20.93 0.25 -22.52
C MET A 571 20.68 1.72 -22.87
N ARG A 572 19.47 2.22 -22.58
CA ARG A 572 19.09 3.61 -22.88
C ARG A 572 19.11 4.50 -21.65
N ARG A 573 18.89 3.92 -20.47
CA ARG A 573 18.83 4.66 -19.21
C ARG A 573 19.63 3.96 -18.12
N VAL A 574 20.06 4.75 -17.14
CA VAL A 574 20.86 4.32 -15.99
C VAL A 574 20.43 5.12 -14.77
N LEU A 575 20.42 4.46 -13.60
CA LEU A 575 20.21 5.12 -12.33
C LEU A 575 21.49 5.82 -11.86
N LYS A 576 21.41 7.13 -11.60
CA LYS A 576 22.51 7.97 -11.08
C LYS A 576 22.00 8.87 -9.95
N GLY A 577 22.94 9.52 -9.27
CA GLY A 577 22.64 10.57 -8.31
C GLY A 577 22.61 11.95 -8.99
N LEU A 578 21.80 12.86 -8.47
CA LEU A 578 21.84 14.29 -8.72
C LEU A 578 22.12 15.02 -7.42
N LEU A 579 23.15 15.88 -7.44
CA LEU A 579 23.56 16.72 -6.31
C LEU A 579 23.17 18.17 -6.61
N PHE A 580 22.25 18.74 -5.82
CA PHE A 580 21.77 20.11 -6.04
C PHE A 580 22.57 21.12 -5.22
N GLU A 581 22.67 22.35 -5.73
CA GLU A 581 23.24 23.50 -5.01
C GLU A 581 22.13 24.31 -4.29
N CYS A 582 21.11 23.62 -3.76
CA CYS A 582 20.00 24.24 -3.03
C CYS A 582 19.41 23.28 -1.98
N ASP A 583 18.52 23.82 -1.15
CA ASP A 583 17.75 23.05 -0.15
C ASP A 583 16.41 22.53 -0.69
N ASP A 584 15.96 23.05 -1.83
CA ASP A 584 14.70 22.61 -2.45
C ASP A 584 14.83 21.17 -2.95
N VAL A 585 13.89 20.32 -2.57
CA VAL A 585 13.88 18.90 -2.95
C VAL A 585 12.93 18.70 -4.14
N PRO A 586 13.39 18.14 -5.28
CA PRO A 586 12.48 17.81 -6.38
C PRO A 586 11.50 16.71 -5.96
N ALA A 587 10.28 16.74 -6.49
CA ALA A 587 9.31 15.68 -6.22
C ALA A 587 9.68 14.38 -6.95
N HIS A 588 9.26 13.23 -6.41
CA HIS A 588 9.23 11.96 -7.13
C HIS A 588 8.51 12.14 -8.47
N GLY A 589 9.05 11.57 -9.55
CA GLY A 589 8.49 11.70 -10.90
C GLY A 589 8.82 13.02 -11.59
N SER A 590 9.53 13.95 -10.95
CA SER A 590 9.95 15.21 -11.60
C SER A 590 10.81 14.91 -12.84
N PRO A 591 10.50 15.51 -13.99
CA PRO A 591 11.31 15.33 -15.19
C PRO A 591 12.69 15.98 -15.03
N VAL A 592 13.71 15.34 -15.61
CA VAL A 592 15.11 15.80 -15.62
C VAL A 592 15.48 16.21 -17.04
N TYR A 593 16.16 17.34 -17.20
CA TYR A 593 16.41 17.97 -18.50
C TYR A 593 17.86 18.38 -18.70
N ASP A 594 18.24 18.36 -19.98
CA ASP A 594 19.36 19.12 -20.54
C ASP A 594 18.77 20.18 -21.49
N GLY A 595 18.82 21.44 -21.07
CA GLY A 595 18.09 22.53 -21.73
C GLY A 595 16.58 22.22 -21.82
N GLU A 596 16.03 22.22 -23.03
CA GLU A 596 14.61 21.93 -23.26
C GLU A 596 14.32 20.42 -23.37
N ARG A 597 15.35 19.58 -23.54
CA ARG A 597 15.19 18.15 -23.78
C ARG A 597 15.04 17.40 -22.48
N GLN A 598 13.94 16.68 -22.30
CA GLN A 598 13.81 15.75 -21.19
C GLN A 598 14.73 14.55 -21.41
N VAL A 599 15.64 14.31 -20.47
CA VAL A 599 16.65 13.25 -20.52
C VAL A 599 16.50 12.23 -19.40
N GLY A 600 15.57 12.45 -18.46
CA GLY A 600 15.33 11.49 -17.38
C GLY A 600 14.17 11.85 -16.48
N VAL A 601 14.16 11.20 -15.31
CA VAL A 601 13.15 11.37 -14.26
C VAL A 601 13.79 11.15 -12.89
N VAL A 602 13.39 11.96 -11.91
CA VAL A 602 13.71 11.77 -10.50
C VAL A 602 12.92 10.59 -9.95
N THR A 603 13.59 9.60 -9.37
CA THR A 603 12.96 8.42 -8.77
C THR A 603 12.79 8.55 -7.26
N SER A 604 13.77 9.12 -6.56
CA SER A 604 13.68 9.41 -5.12
C SER A 604 14.47 10.66 -4.81
N ALA A 605 14.05 11.46 -3.83
CA ALA A 605 14.76 12.68 -3.45
C ALA A 605 14.56 13.01 -1.97
N THR A 606 15.58 13.63 -1.38
CA THR A 606 15.54 14.12 0.01
C THR A 606 16.49 15.29 0.18
N ARG A 607 16.35 16.02 1.28
CA ARG A 607 17.39 16.92 1.77
C ARG A 607 18.32 16.13 2.67
N SER A 608 19.56 15.92 2.23
CA SER A 608 20.58 15.21 3.01
C SER A 608 21.07 16.08 4.18
N PRO A 609 20.94 15.64 5.44
CA PRO A 609 21.53 16.36 6.57
C PRO A 609 23.06 16.31 6.56
N THR A 610 23.66 15.18 6.16
CA THR A 610 25.14 15.05 6.11
C THR A 610 25.77 15.93 5.02
N LEU A 611 25.10 16.09 3.87
CA LEU A 611 25.62 16.89 2.75
C LEU A 611 25.10 18.34 2.76
N GLU A 612 24.17 18.65 3.66
CA GLU A 612 23.52 19.95 3.82
C GLU A 612 22.93 20.51 2.51
N ARG A 613 22.34 19.63 1.69
CA ARG A 613 21.76 19.98 0.39
C ARG A 613 20.75 18.94 -0.09
N ALA A 614 19.93 19.31 -1.06
CA ALA A 614 19.08 18.35 -1.74
C ALA A 614 19.89 17.37 -2.59
N ILE A 615 19.44 16.11 -2.58
CA ILE A 615 19.95 15.01 -3.42
C ILE A 615 18.78 14.25 -4.03
N ALA A 616 19.02 13.63 -5.19
CA ALA A 616 18.03 12.75 -5.81
C ALA A 616 18.67 11.55 -6.52
N LEU A 617 18.04 10.38 -6.39
CA LEU A 617 18.21 9.30 -7.35
C LEU A 617 17.41 9.65 -8.61
N ALA A 618 18.03 9.48 -9.77
CA ALA A 618 17.40 9.79 -11.05
C ALA A 618 17.78 8.74 -12.10
N ARG A 619 16.79 8.30 -12.85
CA ARG A 619 16.98 7.43 -14.03
C ARG A 619 17.08 8.32 -15.26
N ILE A 620 18.30 8.45 -15.77
CA ILE A 620 18.68 9.38 -16.85
C ILE A 620 19.22 8.65 -18.06
N SER A 621 19.25 9.30 -19.22
CA SER A 621 19.81 8.72 -20.43
C SER A 621 21.32 8.49 -20.30
N VAL A 622 21.82 7.42 -20.91
CA VAL A 622 23.23 7.02 -20.83
C VAL A 622 24.18 8.11 -21.36
N GLU A 623 23.73 8.93 -22.31
CA GLU A 623 24.50 10.03 -22.89
C GLU A 623 24.75 11.18 -21.90
N HIS A 624 23.95 11.30 -20.84
CA HIS A 624 24.05 12.35 -19.82
C HIS A 624 24.51 11.80 -18.46
N ALA A 625 24.97 10.54 -18.42
CA ALA A 625 25.29 9.85 -17.17
C ALA A 625 26.71 10.11 -16.65
N ALA A 626 27.54 10.87 -17.36
CA ALA A 626 28.88 11.21 -16.88
C ALA A 626 28.79 12.05 -15.60
N ASP A 627 29.63 11.74 -14.61
CA ASP A 627 29.73 12.54 -13.38
C ASP A 627 30.07 14.00 -13.74
N ASP A 628 29.56 14.94 -12.93
CA ASP A 628 29.63 16.39 -13.11
C ASP A 628 28.83 16.98 -14.29
N THR A 629 28.11 16.16 -15.07
CA THR A 629 27.12 16.66 -16.04
C THR A 629 26.06 17.49 -15.32
N VAL A 630 25.80 18.72 -15.77
CA VAL A 630 24.81 19.62 -15.19
C VAL A 630 23.45 19.35 -15.82
N LEU A 631 22.45 19.06 -15.01
CA LEU A 631 21.07 18.82 -15.42
C LEU A 631 20.10 19.62 -14.55
N GLU A 632 18.87 19.75 -15.03
CA GLU A 632 17.81 20.50 -14.34
C GLU A 632 16.61 19.60 -14.02
N ALA A 633 16.18 19.57 -12.76
CA ALA A 633 14.98 18.84 -12.33
C ALA A 633 13.82 19.81 -12.06
N GLY A 634 12.64 19.53 -12.63
CA GLY A 634 11.42 20.34 -12.45
C GLY A 634 10.60 20.46 -13.73
N GLN A 635 9.35 20.92 -13.64
CA GLN A 635 8.44 20.97 -14.80
C GLN A 635 8.78 22.10 -15.78
N LEU A 636 8.46 21.91 -17.06
CA LEU A 636 8.40 22.97 -18.08
C LEU A 636 6.99 23.61 -18.12
N ASP A 637 6.46 24.01 -16.98
CA ASP A 637 5.09 24.52 -16.82
C ASP A 637 5.01 26.07 -16.92
N GLY A 638 6.10 26.72 -17.31
CA GLY A 638 6.20 28.18 -17.34
C GLY A 638 6.31 28.84 -15.96
N ARG A 639 6.33 28.08 -14.86
CA ARG A 639 6.52 28.60 -13.47
C ARG A 639 7.99 28.73 -13.06
N MET A 640 8.91 28.62 -14.03
CA MET A 640 10.37 28.91 -14.00
C MET A 640 11.24 28.18 -12.96
N LYS A 641 10.71 27.51 -11.94
CA LYS A 641 11.57 26.88 -10.92
C LYS A 641 12.07 25.51 -11.36
N ARG A 642 13.30 25.50 -11.88
CA ARG A 642 14.10 24.28 -12.07
C ARG A 642 15.24 24.25 -11.06
N LEU A 643 15.51 23.06 -10.54
CA LEU A 643 16.60 22.81 -9.61
C LEU A 643 17.79 22.30 -10.41
N THR A 644 18.83 23.10 -10.49
CA THR A 644 20.08 22.71 -11.16
C THR A 644 20.89 21.79 -10.26
N GLY A 645 21.29 20.63 -10.78
CA GLY A 645 22.09 19.65 -10.06
C GLY A 645 23.14 18.99 -10.94
N LYS A 646 24.18 18.44 -10.32
CA LYS A 646 25.26 17.71 -10.99
C LYS A 646 25.03 16.21 -10.88
N VAL A 647 25.20 15.50 -11.98
CA VAL A 647 25.20 14.04 -12.00
C VAL A 647 26.37 13.53 -11.17
N THR A 648 26.14 12.51 -10.36
CA THR A 648 27.16 11.88 -9.52
C THR A 648 26.95 10.38 -9.39
N SER A 649 28.00 9.69 -8.96
CA SER A 649 27.94 8.29 -8.60
C SER A 649 27.25 8.10 -7.24
N ILE A 650 26.51 7.00 -7.09
CA ILE A 650 25.90 6.59 -5.82
C ILE A 650 26.67 5.41 -5.22
N PRO A 651 26.74 5.26 -3.87
CA PRO A 651 26.12 6.08 -2.81
C PRO A 651 26.64 7.52 -2.71
N PHE A 652 25.81 8.44 -2.19
CA PHE A 652 26.21 9.83 -1.95
C PHE A 652 27.08 9.99 -0.71
N VAL A 653 26.81 9.18 0.32
CA VAL A 653 27.56 9.15 1.58
C VAL A 653 28.24 7.79 1.71
N ASP A 654 29.52 7.80 2.08
CA ASP A 654 30.35 6.59 2.21
C ASP A 654 30.33 5.71 0.94
N PRO A 655 30.86 6.21 -0.20
CA PRO A 655 30.78 5.50 -1.48
C PRO A 655 31.50 4.15 -1.48
N LYS A 656 32.45 3.93 -0.57
CA LYS A 656 33.16 2.66 -0.37
C LYS A 656 32.41 1.69 0.56
N ARG A 657 31.32 2.13 1.18
CA ARG A 657 30.51 1.40 2.16
C ARG A 657 31.37 0.90 3.33
N GLU A 658 32.34 1.71 3.77
CA GLU A 658 33.24 1.38 4.88
C GLU A 658 32.47 1.25 6.19
N ARG A 659 31.45 2.09 6.44
CA ARG A 659 30.62 2.06 7.66
C ARG A 659 29.79 0.78 7.75
N ALA A 660 29.09 0.40 6.68
CA ALA A 660 28.33 -0.85 6.63
C ALA A 660 29.22 -2.11 6.77
N ARG A 661 30.49 -2.02 6.38
CA ARG A 661 31.45 -3.13 6.40
C ARG A 661 32.30 -3.22 7.69
N ALA A 662 32.36 -2.15 8.48
CA ALA A 662 33.10 -2.05 9.75
C ALA A 662 32.72 -3.13 10.75
#